data_AF-A0A3B9MLH4-F1
#
_entry.id   AF-A0A3B9MLH4-F1
#
_cell.length_a   1.000
_cell.length_b   1.000
_cell.length_c   1.000
_cell.angle_alpha   90.00
_cell.angle_beta   90.00
_cell.angle_gamma   90.00
#
_symmetry.space_group_name_H-M   'P 1'
#
loop_
_entity.id
_entity.type
_entity.pdbx_description
1 polymer ?
#
loop_
_entity_poly.entity_id
_entity_poly.type
_entity_poly.pdbx_seq_one_letter_code
_entity_poly.pdbx_strand_id
1 'polypeptide(L)'
;MRAKSKNIFSHPLLSVCYAVMLVLELSNGVSAQGQGSNTSPRVWEAPLSIPTYELGPPNPYPALLDWQRPKWRPVYPYPFLDALTNKRTDKTWKAVYLENEYLRVSVLPELGGHIYEIFDKTTNRDVLYSNPVMKYAMVALRGAWVSGGIEWNFPDGHTLTTVSPIDYVMRTEPDGSAAVAVGDTERVQGMQWQVIIRLRPGRRVVETEVTLNNRREVPGRYWFWSTAGAPATNDMRFVYPMREAYPHAFWPVFSFPKEKGVDVSKFTDVPNFLSLFARNSTRDYFGVYYDKADWGIVHVADHREMPGKKTWTWGTDDNGNIWVDKLTDGGRQYVEFQGGRFETQMEHQFIAPHRVEHFVEHWFPVNNLGGGWDEATHDAALRINIQGSRAVITANVNSRFSDAEFTVESGGVALRSERVKLDPAKTFSATIDLPAAALGQPLTVTFKSKDGRELIKYRTDTPIDGNPDFKPATRPIPDPKISTSAEQAYVEGLAFDKKSREHEARAAYEEALKRDPGFAPAHVALGLSYYRSGEYEKAAAHLTQALRRNKDAGDAYYYLALVRRAQGQNAEAAEHLIWAVRSGHRESVARYVLGEMALANGQPVEAIEHLSQSVLLDPRDLKARTMLALAERLAGRLEVAQQRIDAVVQEMPIDYLARHEQYEIHKARGHDGKAKESWTELWRLLAREPDSVLEVAFDYAAAGRRGESRRILEEAIRRAAAPPATGEVKRDNPMLHYTLGYFYEQDGDRARASSEYLMGAKGDPAFVFPHRVEEIAVLRKALAANPNDGHAAYYLGNVLASKNRDEEALSAWREAVRLDPSNTIARRNLGRALWVTDKKEGAASQYQQAIAGAPEDYRLYVEIGNLFAEMGAQDRRVKVLESAPPSTRTHTPFIQALAAAYVDTRRFADAVTLLANNTFTSGEGEDAALGLYRKAHLGLARNYQQAGGHLKAASEFAAATEYPRNFGVGRPAMQSEAREYVAAAREYDLGGRSEEAQRWWQRAATEELNPPTQPEEPWSEHYFYKAVALEHMGRRAEARALYERLARLNDEQQMLDAEPWPPTGAIRFVLAGAALKALGRPAKARVALERALKMDPESELARSQLAELKAGSRIATGRTGGL
;
A
#
# COMPACT_ATOMS: atom_id res chain seq x y z
N MET A 1 64.67 1.68 -35.97
CA MET A 1 64.22 2.83 -36.80
C MET A 1 63.62 3.85 -35.84
N ARG A 2 64.39 4.84 -35.37
CA ARG A 2 64.51 6.22 -35.93
C ARG A 2 63.13 6.85 -36.19
N ALA A 3 62.75 8.02 -35.70
CA ALA A 3 63.42 9.04 -34.88
C ALA A 3 62.35 10.11 -34.51
N LYS A 4 62.39 10.67 -33.29
CA LYS A 4 62.68 12.10 -32.97
C LYS A 4 61.49 13.10 -33.08
N SER A 5 61.00 13.69 -31.98
CA SER A 5 61.56 14.80 -31.15
C SER A 5 61.13 16.18 -31.69
N LYS A 6 60.89 17.28 -30.95
CA LYS A 6 61.23 17.77 -29.59
C LYS A 6 60.56 19.16 -29.46
N ASN A 7 59.95 19.52 -28.33
CA ASN A 7 60.44 20.37 -27.20
C ASN A 7 60.72 21.85 -27.50
N ILE A 8 60.36 22.71 -26.52
CA ILE A 8 61.24 23.46 -25.57
C ILE A 8 60.32 24.38 -24.71
N PHE A 9 60.15 24.13 -23.40
CA PHE A 9 60.76 24.79 -22.20
C PHE A 9 60.58 26.33 -22.14
N SER A 10 60.06 26.90 -21.03
CA SER A 10 60.86 27.16 -19.82
C SER A 10 60.03 27.47 -18.53
N HIS A 11 60.59 27.06 -17.38
CA HIS A 11 60.30 27.49 -15.99
C HIS A 11 61.04 28.82 -15.66
N PRO A 12 60.86 29.56 -14.52
CA PRO A 12 60.75 29.04 -13.13
C PRO A 12 60.02 29.89 -12.03
N LEU A 13 60.05 29.35 -10.79
CA LEU A 13 59.94 29.98 -9.45
C LEU A 13 58.55 30.42 -8.91
N LEU A 14 58.00 29.66 -7.96
CA LEU A 14 57.90 30.07 -6.54
C LEU A 14 57.40 28.91 -5.66
N SER A 15 58.32 28.37 -4.86
CA SER A 15 58.04 27.62 -3.64
C SER A 15 57.57 28.58 -2.55
N VAL A 16 56.75 28.07 -1.62
CA VAL A 16 56.31 28.57 -0.30
C VAL A 16 54.77 28.52 -0.20
N CYS A 17 54.27 27.88 0.86
CA CYS A 17 52.87 27.71 1.31
C CYS A 17 52.17 26.34 1.16
N TYR A 18 52.88 25.22 1.03
CA TYR A 18 52.30 23.86 1.17
C TYR A 18 52.98 23.03 2.29
N ALA A 19 53.09 23.60 3.50
CA ALA A 19 53.71 22.93 4.65
C ALA A 19 52.99 23.15 6.01
N VAL A 20 51.66 23.39 6.01
CA VAL A 20 50.89 23.48 7.28
C VAL A 20 49.64 22.58 7.32
N MET A 21 49.25 21.91 6.23
CA MET A 21 48.04 21.06 6.20
C MET A 21 48.32 19.55 6.07
N LEU A 22 49.41 19.05 6.66
CA LEU A 22 49.68 17.61 6.68
C LEU A 22 50.38 17.09 7.95
N VAL A 23 50.18 17.79 9.09
CA VAL A 23 50.66 17.35 10.42
C VAL A 23 49.52 17.27 11.46
N LEU A 24 48.24 17.35 11.04
CA LEU A 24 47.09 17.20 11.96
C LEU A 24 46.20 15.96 11.71
N GLU A 25 46.56 15.06 10.80
CA GLU A 25 45.75 13.85 10.53
C GLU A 25 46.47 12.51 10.75
N LEU A 26 47.70 12.51 11.27
CA LEU A 26 48.44 11.28 11.60
C LEU A 26 49.09 11.37 12.98
N SER A 27 48.29 11.63 14.01
CA SER A 27 48.62 11.27 15.39
C SER A 27 47.36 11.25 16.24
N ASN A 28 46.62 10.14 16.19
CA ASN A 28 45.86 9.60 17.32
C ASN A 28 45.48 8.14 17.01
N GLY A 29 46.50 7.36 16.69
CA GLY A 29 46.49 5.91 16.86
C GLY A 29 47.26 5.57 18.13
N VAL A 30 46.59 5.67 19.27
CA VAL A 30 47.06 5.13 20.56
C VAL A 30 45.87 4.43 21.21
N SER A 31 46.12 3.19 21.63
CA SER A 31 45.29 2.29 22.43
C SER A 31 44.18 2.96 23.25
N ALA A 32 42.92 2.68 22.89
CA ALA A 32 41.78 2.86 23.78
C ALA A 32 41.36 1.51 24.36
N GLN A 33 42.13 1.02 25.33
CA GLN A 33 41.54 0.17 26.37
C GLN A 33 40.71 1.06 27.29
N GLY A 34 39.40 0.85 27.30
CA GLY A 34 38.50 1.18 28.41
C GLY A 34 38.41 2.64 28.83
N GLN A 35 37.57 3.43 28.15
CA GLN A 35 36.74 4.48 28.75
C GLN A 35 35.66 4.88 27.73
N GLY A 36 34.38 4.68 28.08
CA GLY A 36 33.26 4.98 27.19
C GLY A 36 33.17 6.48 26.89
N SER A 37 33.30 6.86 25.61
CA SER A 37 32.98 8.21 25.17
C SER A 37 31.48 8.42 25.33
N ASN A 38 31.11 9.28 26.27
CA ASN A 38 29.73 9.69 26.54
C ASN A 38 29.29 10.64 25.41
N THR A 39 28.95 10.10 24.23
CA THR A 39 28.43 10.89 23.12
C THR A 39 26.92 11.05 23.32
N SER A 40 26.50 12.23 23.76
CA SER A 40 25.07 12.57 23.84
C SER A 40 24.38 12.30 22.50
N PRO A 41 23.14 11.78 22.49
CA PRO A 41 22.41 11.59 21.25
C PRO A 41 22.31 12.88 20.43
N ARG A 42 22.35 12.75 19.11
CA ARG A 42 22.29 13.87 18.17
C ARG A 42 21.34 13.58 17.01
N VAL A 43 20.72 14.65 16.48
CA VAL A 43 19.92 14.63 15.26
C VAL A 43 20.41 15.74 14.31
N TRP A 44 20.59 15.43 13.03
CA TRP A 44 21.04 16.41 12.04
C TRP A 44 20.62 16.02 10.61
N GLU A 45 20.63 17.00 9.71
CA GLU A 45 20.40 16.80 8.27
C GLU A 45 21.74 16.74 7.54
N ALA A 46 21.91 15.79 6.62
CA ALA A 46 23.04 15.73 5.71
C ALA A 46 22.66 15.03 4.39
N PRO A 47 23.35 15.33 3.27
CA PRO A 47 23.09 14.68 2.00
C PRO A 47 23.45 13.19 2.04
N LEU A 48 22.67 12.36 1.34
CA LEU A 48 22.95 10.95 1.07
C LEU A 48 22.84 10.68 -0.43
N SER A 49 23.94 10.37 -1.09
CA SER A 49 23.94 10.03 -2.52
C SER A 49 23.64 8.55 -2.71
N ILE A 50 22.57 8.23 -3.43
CA ILE A 50 22.17 6.86 -3.75
C ILE A 50 21.95 6.78 -5.27
N PRO A 51 22.57 5.83 -5.98
CA PRO A 51 22.19 5.52 -7.35
C PRO A 51 20.68 5.37 -7.46
N THR A 52 20.05 6.08 -8.40
CA THR A 52 18.60 6.17 -8.51
C THR A 52 18.20 6.09 -9.97
N TYR A 53 17.18 5.29 -10.28
CA TYR A 53 16.52 5.30 -11.57
C TYR A 53 15.46 6.38 -11.57
N GLU A 54 15.56 7.37 -12.46
CA GLU A 54 14.67 8.52 -12.41
C GLU A 54 13.21 8.12 -12.68
N LEU A 55 12.29 8.72 -11.94
CA LEU A 55 10.88 8.75 -12.32
C LEU A 55 10.70 9.79 -13.43
N GLY A 56 9.96 9.40 -14.46
CA GLY A 56 9.43 10.34 -15.44
C GLY A 56 8.39 11.28 -14.79
N PRO A 57 7.89 12.27 -15.55
CA PRO A 57 6.90 13.20 -15.04
C PRO A 57 5.64 12.46 -14.54
N PRO A 58 5.02 12.91 -13.42
CA PRO A 58 3.77 12.35 -12.95
C PRO A 58 2.66 12.45 -14.01
N ASN A 59 1.66 11.58 -13.91
CA ASN A 59 0.51 11.59 -14.80
C ASN A 59 -0.30 12.90 -14.63
N PRO A 60 -0.47 13.72 -15.68
CA PRO A 60 -1.19 14.98 -15.59
C PRO A 60 -2.71 14.78 -15.51
N TYR A 61 -3.23 13.61 -15.87
CA TYR A 61 -4.65 13.30 -15.80
C TYR A 61 -5.03 12.89 -14.38
N PRO A 62 -6.07 13.51 -13.79
CA PRO A 62 -6.53 13.13 -12.46
C PRO A 62 -7.05 11.68 -12.46
N ALA A 63 -6.76 10.96 -11.38
CA ALA A 63 -7.17 9.58 -11.13
C ALA A 63 -8.67 9.47 -10.79
N LEU A 64 -9.52 9.98 -11.69
CA LEU A 64 -10.98 10.01 -11.59
C LEU A 64 -11.58 9.03 -12.60
N LEU A 65 -12.71 8.40 -12.24
CA LEU A 65 -13.45 7.49 -13.14
C LEU A 65 -12.63 6.26 -13.60
N ASP A 66 -11.67 5.81 -12.79
CA ASP A 66 -10.77 4.68 -13.07
C ASP A 66 -11.29 3.33 -12.57
N TRP A 67 -12.40 2.86 -13.16
CA TRP A 67 -12.98 1.53 -12.91
C TRP A 67 -12.14 0.37 -13.47
N GLN A 68 -11.19 0.64 -14.36
CA GLN A 68 -10.38 -0.37 -15.06
C GLN A 68 -9.15 -0.85 -14.26
N ARG A 69 -8.78 -0.17 -13.17
CA ARG A 69 -7.71 -0.64 -12.29
C ARG A 69 -8.31 -1.43 -11.13
N PRO A 70 -8.08 -2.75 -11.05
CA PRO A 70 -8.65 -3.60 -10.00
C PRO A 70 -8.10 -3.34 -8.60
N LYS A 71 -7.18 -2.38 -8.41
CA LYS A 71 -6.76 -1.93 -7.06
C LYS A 71 -7.82 -0.95 -6.54
N TRP A 72 -8.75 -1.48 -5.77
CA TRP A 72 -10.00 -0.89 -5.23
C TRP A 72 -9.88 0.38 -4.37
N ARG A 73 -8.81 1.18 -4.48
CA ARG A 73 -8.50 2.28 -3.55
C ARG A 73 -8.32 3.62 -4.27
N PRO A 74 -8.88 4.72 -3.72
CA PRO A 74 -8.80 6.04 -4.34
C PRO A 74 -7.37 6.59 -4.33
N VAL A 75 -6.98 7.21 -5.44
CA VAL A 75 -5.69 7.89 -5.59
C VAL A 75 -5.84 9.41 -5.64
N TYR A 76 -6.94 9.91 -6.20
CA TYR A 76 -7.24 11.34 -6.25
C TYR A 76 -7.37 11.92 -4.83
N PRO A 77 -6.65 13.00 -4.46
CA PRO A 77 -6.11 14.05 -5.34
C PRO A 77 -4.61 13.95 -5.65
N TYR A 78 -4.00 12.78 -5.56
CA TYR A 78 -2.60 12.61 -5.94
C TYR A 78 -2.47 12.27 -7.44
N PRO A 79 -1.44 12.75 -8.16
CA PRO A 79 -1.13 12.26 -9.49
C PRO A 79 -0.53 10.85 -9.42
N PHE A 80 -0.78 10.02 -10.43
CA PHE A 80 -0.06 8.76 -10.58
C PHE A 80 1.43 9.00 -10.86
N LEU A 81 2.27 8.12 -10.33
CA LEU A 81 3.71 8.01 -10.58
C LEU A 81 3.96 6.74 -11.39
N ASP A 82 3.46 6.72 -12.63
CA ASP A 82 3.40 5.54 -13.50
C ASP A 82 4.38 5.60 -14.69
N ALA A 83 5.25 6.61 -14.74
CA ALA A 83 6.27 6.77 -15.77
C ALA A 83 7.64 6.29 -15.25
N LEU A 84 7.85 4.98 -15.17
CA LEU A 84 9.14 4.41 -14.76
C LEU A 84 10.17 4.55 -15.90
N THR A 85 11.42 4.87 -15.58
CA THR A 85 12.50 4.99 -16.58
C THR A 85 13.69 4.10 -16.24
N ASN A 86 14.48 3.79 -17.28
CA ASN A 86 15.75 3.06 -17.13
C ASN A 86 16.97 4.00 -17.01
N LYS A 87 16.74 5.30 -16.76
CA LYS A 87 17.81 6.30 -16.66
C LYS A 87 18.36 6.34 -15.23
N ARG A 88 19.53 5.74 -15.04
CA ARG A 88 20.26 5.75 -13.77
C ARG A 88 21.04 7.06 -13.59
N THR A 89 20.91 7.69 -12.43
CA THR A 89 21.67 8.86 -12.00
C THR A 89 22.08 8.74 -10.53
N ASP A 90 23.17 9.39 -10.13
CA ASP A 90 23.51 9.49 -8.71
C ASP A 90 22.71 10.65 -8.11
N LYS A 91 21.61 10.32 -7.42
CA LYS A 91 20.74 11.31 -6.80
C LYS A 91 21.18 11.55 -5.36
N THR A 92 21.35 12.83 -5.01
CA THR A 92 21.60 13.25 -3.64
C THR A 92 20.27 13.52 -2.95
N TRP A 93 19.95 12.67 -1.98
CA TRP A 93 18.77 12.78 -1.13
C TRP A 93 19.07 13.58 0.11
N LYS A 94 18.06 14.27 0.62
CA LYS A 94 18.07 14.85 1.96
C LYS A 94 17.80 13.74 2.98
N ALA A 95 18.79 13.43 3.81
CA ALA A 95 18.67 12.47 4.88
C ALA A 95 18.72 13.15 6.26
N VAL A 96 17.91 12.65 7.18
CA VAL A 96 17.96 12.99 8.60
C VAL A 96 18.61 11.83 9.34
N TYR A 97 19.66 12.14 10.10
CA TYR A 97 20.40 11.17 10.88
C TYR A 97 20.12 11.33 12.36
N LEU A 98 19.94 10.20 13.05
CA LEU A 98 19.91 10.13 14.50
C LEU A 98 21.06 9.24 14.94
N GLU A 99 21.76 9.61 16.00
CA GLU A 99 22.85 8.78 16.51
C GLU A 99 22.94 8.88 18.03
N ASN A 100 23.09 7.74 18.70
CA ASN A 100 23.48 7.64 20.11
C ASN A 100 24.72 6.76 20.26
N GLU A 101 25.03 6.25 21.46
CA GLU A 101 26.24 5.46 21.71
C GLU A 101 26.30 4.13 20.93
N TYR A 102 25.15 3.58 20.54
CA TYR A 102 25.04 2.23 19.96
C TYR A 102 24.55 2.21 18.52
N LEU A 103 23.62 3.08 18.16
CA LEU A 103 22.93 3.05 16.87
C LEU A 103 23.10 4.37 16.11
N ARG A 104 23.14 4.27 14.79
CA ARG A 104 22.90 5.39 13.87
C ARG A 104 21.73 5.03 12.96
N VAL A 105 20.74 5.91 12.85
CA VAL A 105 19.55 5.71 12.01
C VAL A 105 19.54 6.78 10.93
N SER A 106 19.24 6.37 9.69
CA SER A 106 19.10 7.27 8.54
C SER A 106 17.65 7.26 8.07
N VAL A 107 17.01 8.43 8.05
CA VAL A 107 15.61 8.63 7.64
C VAL A 107 15.58 9.44 6.35
N LEU A 108 14.70 9.08 5.41
CA LEU A 108 14.55 9.76 4.12
C LEU A 108 13.17 10.44 4.00
N PRO A 109 13.04 11.72 4.42
CA PRO A 109 11.79 12.47 4.27
C PRO A 109 11.31 12.62 2.81
N GLU A 110 12.22 12.59 1.84
CA GLU A 110 11.89 12.64 0.41
C GLU A 110 11.34 11.32 -0.17
N LEU A 111 11.40 10.23 0.62
CA LEU A 111 10.88 8.90 0.31
C LEU A 111 9.94 8.44 1.43
N GLY A 112 8.82 9.16 1.61
CA GLY A 112 7.75 8.76 2.53
C GLY A 112 8.13 8.73 4.00
N GLY A 113 9.31 9.23 4.38
CA GLY A 113 9.81 9.17 5.75
C GLY A 113 10.35 7.81 6.16
N HIS A 114 10.72 6.97 5.18
CA HIS A 114 11.26 5.64 5.48
C HIS A 114 12.48 5.73 6.38
N ILE A 115 12.59 4.82 7.34
CA ILE A 115 13.89 4.51 7.94
C ILE A 115 14.65 3.73 6.87
N TYR A 116 15.62 4.35 6.23
CA TYR A 116 16.41 3.71 5.18
C TYR A 116 17.43 2.71 5.77
N GLU A 117 18.09 3.10 6.87
CA GLU A 117 19.17 2.33 7.49
C GLU A 117 19.07 2.41 9.02
N ILE A 118 19.31 1.26 9.68
CA ILE A 118 19.68 1.20 11.09
C ILE A 118 21.07 0.56 11.15
N PHE A 119 22.09 1.36 11.46
CA PHE A 119 23.47 0.91 11.57
C PHE A 119 23.83 0.68 13.05
N ASP A 120 24.28 -0.54 13.34
CA ASP A 120 24.71 -0.93 14.68
C ASP A 120 26.22 -0.76 14.84
N LYS A 121 26.62 0.19 15.70
CA LYS A 121 28.01 0.52 15.98
C LYS A 121 28.71 -0.52 16.87
N THR A 122 27.95 -1.34 17.60
CA THR A 122 28.53 -2.39 18.46
C THR A 122 29.06 -3.57 17.65
N THR A 123 28.50 -3.80 16.46
CA THR A 123 28.86 -4.90 15.55
C THR A 123 29.33 -4.43 14.18
N ASN A 124 29.32 -3.11 13.92
CA ASN A 124 29.71 -2.47 12.67
C ASN A 124 28.95 -3.05 11.44
N ARG A 125 27.61 -3.03 11.50
CA ARG A 125 26.73 -3.68 10.52
C ARG A 125 25.35 -3.00 10.41
N ASP A 126 24.76 -3.03 9.22
CA ASP A 126 23.35 -2.72 8.98
C ASP A 126 22.41 -3.81 9.50
N VAL A 127 21.35 -3.39 10.18
CA VAL A 127 20.36 -4.28 10.78
C VAL A 127 19.19 -4.58 9.82
N LEU A 128 18.92 -3.65 8.89
CA LEU A 128 17.86 -3.75 7.88
C LEU A 128 18.43 -4.07 6.49
N TYR A 129 17.54 -4.38 5.54
CA TYR A 129 17.89 -4.37 4.12
C TYR A 129 17.92 -2.93 3.62
N SER A 130 19.11 -2.34 3.60
CA SER A 130 19.36 -1.04 2.96
C SER A 130 19.66 -1.26 1.47
N ASN A 131 18.71 -0.97 0.58
CA ASN A 131 18.90 -1.18 -0.85
C ASN A 131 19.91 -0.14 -1.41
N PRO A 132 21.06 -0.57 -1.97
CA PRO A 132 22.09 0.35 -2.44
C PRO A 132 21.71 1.13 -3.70
N VAL A 133 20.54 0.87 -4.30
CA VAL A 133 20.02 1.57 -5.48
C VAL A 133 18.52 1.81 -5.33
N MET A 134 18.07 3.03 -5.65
CA MET A 134 16.65 3.38 -5.71
C MET A 134 16.10 3.08 -7.09
N LYS A 135 15.57 1.87 -7.26
CA LYS A 135 14.91 1.44 -8.50
C LYS A 135 13.42 1.22 -8.24
N TYR A 136 12.59 1.86 -9.06
CA TYR A 136 11.15 1.89 -8.86
C TYR A 136 10.45 0.73 -9.58
N ALA A 137 9.44 0.15 -8.93
CA ALA A 137 8.52 -0.81 -9.53
C ALA A 137 7.05 -0.39 -9.32
N MET A 138 6.15 -0.90 -10.15
CA MET A 138 4.70 -0.62 -10.07
C MET A 138 4.03 -1.46 -8.96
N VAL A 139 4.24 -1.09 -7.69
CA VAL A 139 3.70 -1.80 -6.51
C VAL A 139 2.72 -0.91 -5.72
N ALA A 140 3.08 0.35 -5.45
CA ALA A 140 2.29 1.26 -4.62
C ALA A 140 0.97 1.70 -5.26
N LEU A 141 0.08 2.31 -4.47
CA LEU A 141 -1.22 2.81 -4.93
C LEU A 141 -1.09 3.80 -6.10
N ARG A 142 -0.07 4.67 -6.07
CA ARG A 142 0.23 5.63 -7.14
C ARG A 142 1.09 5.04 -8.27
N GLY A 143 1.52 3.79 -8.18
CA GLY A 143 2.47 3.18 -9.11
C GLY A 143 3.83 2.95 -8.47
N ALA A 144 4.75 3.91 -8.62
CA ALA A 144 6.13 3.80 -8.17
C ALA A 144 6.28 3.46 -6.68
N TRP A 145 7.18 2.52 -6.40
CA TRP A 145 7.55 2.02 -5.08
C TRP A 145 9.01 1.56 -5.07
N VAL A 146 9.68 1.58 -3.91
CA VAL A 146 11.08 1.14 -3.71
C VAL A 146 11.17 0.15 -2.55
N SER A 147 12.17 -0.72 -2.57
CA SER A 147 12.38 -1.74 -1.53
C SER A 147 13.41 -1.35 -0.47
N GLY A 148 13.23 -1.91 0.73
CA GLY A 148 14.17 -1.81 1.85
C GLY A 148 13.72 -0.85 2.95
N GLY A 149 14.50 -0.83 4.03
CA GLY A 149 14.21 0.02 5.19
C GLY A 149 12.94 -0.36 5.96
N ILE A 150 12.31 0.63 6.60
CA ILE A 150 10.98 0.54 7.22
C ILE A 150 10.03 1.54 6.55
N GLU A 151 8.94 1.04 5.97
CA GLU A 151 7.85 1.79 5.34
C GLU A 151 6.67 1.96 6.31
N TRP A 152 6.06 3.16 6.33
CA TRP A 152 4.85 3.47 7.08
C TRP A 152 3.62 3.46 6.17
N ASN A 153 2.65 2.61 6.48
CA ASN A 153 1.49 2.42 5.62
C ASN A 153 0.21 2.86 6.31
N PHE A 154 -0.30 4.04 5.93
CA PHE A 154 -1.58 4.58 6.40
C PHE A 154 -2.22 5.44 5.30
N PRO A 155 -3.56 5.42 5.14
CA PRO A 155 -4.53 4.51 5.73
C PRO A 155 -4.67 3.23 4.90
N ASP A 156 -3.62 2.87 4.15
CA ASP A 156 -3.63 1.78 3.18
C ASP A 156 -2.19 1.29 2.93
N GLY A 157 -2.05 0.03 2.48
CA GLY A 157 -0.77 -0.59 2.14
C GLY A 157 -0.11 0.04 0.90
N HIS A 158 1.21 0.19 0.96
CA HIS A 158 2.05 0.90 0.00
C HIS A 158 1.43 2.25 -0.38
N THR A 159 1.30 3.08 0.66
CA THR A 159 0.45 4.28 0.69
C THR A 159 0.77 5.32 -0.39
N LEU A 160 -0.10 6.32 -0.54
CA LEU A 160 -0.04 7.40 -1.53
C LEU A 160 1.20 8.29 -1.40
N THR A 161 1.90 8.27 -0.27
CA THR A 161 3.10 9.10 -0.02
C THR A 161 4.39 8.30 0.11
N THR A 162 4.36 6.97 -0.12
CA THR A 162 5.51 6.08 0.14
C THR A 162 6.82 6.49 -0.55
N VAL A 163 6.75 7.06 -1.75
CA VAL A 163 7.93 7.60 -2.48
C VAL A 163 7.79 9.11 -2.74
N SER A 164 7.09 9.82 -1.87
CA SER A 164 6.90 11.27 -1.96
C SER A 164 7.61 12.00 -0.83
N PRO A 165 7.98 13.27 -1.05
CA PRO A 165 8.34 14.15 0.05
C PRO A 165 7.20 14.32 1.04
N ILE A 166 7.52 14.14 2.31
CA ILE A 166 6.60 14.35 3.44
C ILE A 166 7.19 15.37 4.43
N ASP A 167 6.38 15.77 5.40
CA ASP A 167 6.82 16.68 6.44
C ASP A 167 7.69 15.98 7.48
N TYR A 168 8.67 16.70 8.01
CA TYR A 168 9.50 16.20 9.11
C TYR A 168 9.93 17.34 10.04
N VAL A 169 10.10 17.07 11.34
CA VAL A 169 10.59 18.02 12.35
C VAL A 169 11.65 17.33 13.21
N MET A 170 12.84 17.92 13.31
CA MET A 170 13.95 17.41 14.13
C MET A 170 13.94 18.10 15.51
N ARG A 171 14.21 17.34 16.58
CA ARG A 171 14.38 17.90 17.92
C ARG A 171 15.29 17.07 18.81
N THR A 172 15.90 17.73 19.79
CA THR A 172 16.46 17.09 20.97
C THR A 172 15.43 17.22 22.10
N GLU A 173 15.09 16.11 22.72
CA GLU A 173 14.08 16.07 23.80
C GLU A 173 14.72 16.37 25.18
N PRO A 174 13.92 16.73 26.20
CA PRO A 174 14.45 17.12 27.51
C PRO A 174 15.30 16.06 28.20
N ASP A 175 15.09 14.77 27.90
CA ASP A 175 15.88 13.66 28.43
C ASP A 175 17.19 13.42 27.65
N GLY A 176 17.49 14.27 26.66
CA GLY A 176 18.66 14.16 25.78
C GLY A 176 18.44 13.26 24.56
N SER A 177 17.24 12.74 24.34
CA SER A 177 16.95 11.91 23.17
C SER A 177 17.05 12.70 21.86
N ALA A 178 17.60 12.06 20.84
CA ALA A 178 17.50 12.53 19.47
C ALA A 178 16.18 12.05 18.88
N ALA A 179 15.40 12.93 18.24
CA ALA A 179 14.13 12.58 17.63
C ALA A 179 13.92 13.29 16.29
N VAL A 180 13.28 12.58 15.36
CA VAL A 180 12.66 13.17 14.16
C VAL A 180 11.22 12.70 14.08
N ALA A 181 10.31 13.64 13.93
CA ALA A 181 8.91 13.35 13.66
C ALA A 181 8.70 13.45 12.16
N VAL A 182 8.18 12.41 11.51
CA VAL A 182 7.86 12.38 10.08
C VAL A 182 6.37 12.14 9.88
N GLY A 183 5.71 12.78 8.91
CA GLY A 183 4.29 12.54 8.65
C GLY A 183 3.69 13.42 7.56
N ASP A 184 2.39 13.30 7.34
CA ASP A 184 1.67 14.06 6.32
C ASP A 184 0.17 14.20 6.66
N THR A 185 -0.50 15.13 5.98
CA THR A 185 -1.96 15.15 5.85
C THR A 185 -2.36 14.34 4.62
N GLU A 186 -2.98 13.18 4.85
CA GLU A 186 -3.50 12.33 3.78
C GLU A 186 -4.72 13.00 3.13
N ARG A 187 -4.56 13.40 1.86
CA ARG A 187 -5.50 14.32 1.18
C ARG A 187 -6.80 13.68 0.70
N VAL A 188 -6.86 12.36 0.53
CA VAL A 188 -8.12 11.70 0.13
C VAL A 188 -9.17 11.87 1.22
N GLN A 189 -8.77 11.69 2.48
CA GLN A 189 -9.69 11.75 3.62
C GLN A 189 -9.50 12.97 4.50
N GLY A 190 -8.39 13.70 4.40
CA GLY A 190 -8.07 14.86 5.24
C GLY A 190 -7.67 14.47 6.67
N MET A 191 -7.14 13.26 6.86
CA MET A 191 -6.61 12.81 8.16
C MET A 191 -5.12 13.05 8.23
N GLN A 192 -4.57 13.20 9.42
CA GLN A 192 -3.12 13.33 9.61
C GLN A 192 -2.52 12.08 10.22
N TRP A 193 -1.29 11.78 9.85
CA TRP A 193 -0.50 10.71 10.46
C TRP A 193 0.92 11.19 10.72
N GLN A 194 1.53 10.63 11.75
CA GLN A 194 2.92 10.90 12.11
C GLN A 194 3.57 9.68 12.75
N VAL A 195 4.88 9.56 12.56
CA VAL A 195 5.77 8.66 13.30
C VAL A 195 6.91 9.48 13.89
N ILE A 196 7.07 9.47 15.21
CA ILE A 196 8.25 10.01 15.89
C ILE A 196 9.27 8.87 16.06
N ILE A 197 10.41 9.02 15.39
CA ILE A 197 11.54 8.08 15.44
C ILE A 197 12.53 8.64 16.46
N ARG A 198 12.90 7.84 17.47
CA ARG A 198 13.66 8.30 18.64
C ARG A 198 14.81 7.36 18.99
N LEU A 199 15.96 7.97 19.32
CA LEU A 199 17.08 7.33 19.99
C LEU A 199 17.32 7.96 21.35
N ARG A 200 17.13 7.17 22.41
CA ARG A 200 17.36 7.60 23.80
C ARG A 200 18.84 7.46 24.18
N PRO A 201 19.37 8.29 25.09
CA PRO A 201 20.72 8.09 25.63
C PRO A 201 20.85 6.72 26.29
N GLY A 202 21.96 6.03 26.05
CA GLY A 202 22.27 4.78 26.74
C GLY A 202 21.41 3.58 26.36
N ARG A 203 20.55 3.67 25.34
CA ARG A 203 19.73 2.54 24.85
C ARG A 203 20.09 2.06 23.44
N ARG A 204 20.14 0.75 23.22
CA ARG A 204 20.38 0.13 21.89
C ARG A 204 19.05 -0.29 21.25
N VAL A 205 18.16 0.66 21.03
CA VAL A 205 16.83 0.42 20.45
C VAL A 205 16.35 1.68 19.72
N VAL A 206 15.69 1.48 18.58
CA VAL A 206 14.92 2.52 17.89
C VAL A 206 13.49 2.44 18.39
N GLU A 207 13.00 3.51 18.98
CA GLU A 207 11.61 3.66 19.39
C GLU A 207 10.85 4.42 18.30
N THR A 208 9.68 3.91 17.90
CA THR A 208 8.81 4.58 16.94
C THR A 208 7.43 4.77 17.55
N GLU A 209 7.00 6.02 17.64
CA GLU A 209 5.74 6.42 18.25
C GLU A 209 4.80 6.95 17.16
N VAL A 210 3.67 6.27 16.96
CA VAL A 210 2.76 6.54 15.86
C VAL A 210 1.53 7.26 16.36
N THR A 211 1.14 8.33 15.66
CA THR A 211 -0.08 9.10 15.92
C THR A 211 -0.91 9.15 14.64
N LEU A 212 -2.16 8.68 14.70
CA LEU A 212 -3.15 8.78 13.63
C LEU A 212 -4.30 9.66 14.09
N ASN A 213 -4.46 10.82 13.46
CA ASN A 213 -5.35 11.88 13.90
C ASN A 213 -6.50 12.06 12.88
N ASN A 214 -7.70 11.61 13.24
CA ASN A 214 -8.90 11.97 12.49
C ASN A 214 -9.41 13.35 12.92
N ARG A 215 -8.85 14.40 12.35
CA ARG A 215 -9.18 15.80 12.65
C ARG A 215 -10.53 16.30 12.08
N ARG A 216 -11.42 15.39 11.70
CA ARG A 216 -12.67 15.72 10.99
C ARG A 216 -13.89 15.34 11.81
N GLU A 217 -14.99 16.03 11.54
CA GLU A 217 -16.31 15.86 12.16
C GLU A 217 -17.03 14.58 11.66
N VAL A 218 -16.39 13.79 10.80
CA VAL A 218 -16.90 12.54 10.25
C VAL A 218 -15.89 11.41 10.44
N PRO A 219 -16.34 10.14 10.50
CA PRO A 219 -15.42 9.02 10.61
C PRO A 219 -14.51 8.92 9.37
N GLY A 220 -13.24 8.60 9.58
CA GLY A 220 -12.24 8.33 8.54
C GLY A 220 -11.85 6.86 8.51
N ARG A 221 -11.48 6.32 7.34
CA ARG A 221 -11.13 4.90 7.16
C ARG A 221 -9.76 4.59 7.77
N TYR A 222 -9.66 3.42 8.39
CA TYR A 222 -8.59 3.05 9.27
C TYR A 222 -7.91 1.74 8.86
N TRP A 223 -6.59 1.81 8.66
CA TRP A 223 -5.69 0.69 8.44
C TRP A 223 -4.25 1.19 8.68
N PHE A 224 -3.43 0.46 9.44
CA PHE A 224 -2.02 0.83 9.67
C PHE A 224 -1.11 -0.40 9.75
N TRP A 225 0.01 -0.36 9.01
CA TRP A 225 1.08 -1.36 9.08
C TRP A 225 2.48 -0.71 8.94
N SER A 226 3.43 -1.14 9.76
CA SER A 226 4.87 -0.88 9.62
C SER A 226 5.51 -2.06 8.88
N THR A 227 6.21 -1.79 7.77
CA THR A 227 6.79 -2.85 6.91
C THR A 227 8.30 -2.73 6.89
N ALA A 228 9.01 -3.69 7.49
CA ALA A 228 10.47 -3.70 7.52
C ALA A 228 11.05 -4.73 6.55
N GLY A 229 12.09 -4.33 5.81
CA GLY A 229 12.86 -5.22 4.93
C GLY A 229 14.08 -5.82 5.61
N ALA A 230 14.31 -7.12 5.42
CA ALA A 230 15.51 -7.83 5.88
C ALA A 230 16.21 -8.57 4.72
N PRO A 231 17.56 -8.64 4.70
CA PRO A 231 18.29 -9.40 3.69
C PRO A 231 17.82 -10.86 3.62
N ALA A 232 17.49 -11.34 2.42
CA ALA A 232 17.20 -12.75 2.21
C ALA A 232 18.52 -13.50 1.99
N THR A 233 18.93 -14.30 2.98
CA THR A 233 20.14 -15.14 2.91
C THR A 233 19.81 -16.60 3.20
N ASN A 234 20.73 -17.50 2.84
CA ASN A 234 20.52 -18.95 3.00
C ASN A 234 20.44 -19.44 4.46
N ASP A 235 20.81 -18.60 5.43
CA ASP A 235 20.75 -18.88 6.87
C ASP A 235 19.69 -18.05 7.59
N MET A 236 18.87 -17.28 6.85
CA MET A 236 17.82 -16.46 7.42
C MET A 236 16.57 -17.28 7.71
N ARG A 237 15.97 -17.02 8.87
CA ARG A 237 14.64 -17.50 9.23
C ARG A 237 13.80 -16.44 9.96
N PHE A 238 12.49 -16.56 9.83
CA PHE A 238 11.52 -15.83 10.63
C PHE A 238 11.44 -16.40 12.06
N VAL A 239 11.39 -15.52 13.06
CA VAL A 239 11.17 -15.86 14.47
C VAL A 239 9.84 -15.25 14.90
N TYR A 240 8.78 -16.05 14.82
CA TYR A 240 7.41 -15.58 15.08
C TYR A 240 6.74 -16.44 16.16
N PRO A 241 6.06 -15.81 17.14
CA PRO A 241 5.31 -16.52 18.17
C PRO A 241 3.94 -16.95 17.63
N MET A 242 3.91 -17.94 16.74
CA MET A 242 2.67 -18.47 16.16
C MET A 242 2.71 -19.98 15.95
N ARG A 243 1.57 -20.65 16.14
CA ARG A 243 1.36 -22.07 15.79
C ARG A 243 0.67 -22.22 14.44
N GLU A 244 -0.26 -21.31 14.17
CA GLU A 244 -1.06 -21.25 12.97
C GLU A 244 -0.96 -19.84 12.36
N ALA A 245 -1.05 -19.77 11.04
CA ALA A 245 -1.03 -18.52 10.30
C ALA A 245 -2.06 -18.49 9.18
N TYR A 246 -2.68 -17.33 8.96
CA TYR A 246 -3.51 -17.10 7.78
C TYR A 246 -2.62 -16.75 6.58
N PRO A 247 -2.83 -17.33 5.39
CA PRO A 247 -2.26 -16.80 4.15
C PRO A 247 -2.96 -15.48 3.75
N HIS A 248 -2.80 -15.00 2.52
CA HIS A 248 -3.64 -13.92 1.94
C HIS A 248 -5.13 -14.32 1.74
N ALA A 249 -5.66 -15.14 2.65
CA ALA A 249 -7.04 -15.54 2.80
C ALA A 249 -7.25 -16.02 4.24
N PHE A 250 -8.47 -15.93 4.78
CA PHE A 250 -8.80 -16.48 6.10
C PHE A 250 -8.78 -18.02 6.15
N TRP A 251 -8.79 -18.70 5.00
CA TRP A 251 -8.76 -20.16 4.90
C TRP A 251 -8.12 -20.62 3.58
N PRO A 252 -7.37 -21.75 3.55
CA PRO A 252 -6.97 -22.59 4.68
C PRO A 252 -5.93 -21.93 5.59
N VAL A 253 -5.80 -22.42 6.83
CA VAL A 253 -4.79 -21.97 7.80
C VAL A 253 -3.54 -22.85 7.69
N PHE A 254 -2.36 -22.25 7.82
CA PHE A 254 -1.07 -22.89 7.72
C PHE A 254 -0.49 -23.18 9.11
N SER A 255 0.20 -24.29 9.26
CA SER A 255 1.02 -24.59 10.44
C SER A 255 2.36 -23.86 10.36
N PHE A 256 2.84 -23.33 11.49
CA PHE A 256 4.14 -22.66 11.58
C PHE A 256 5.00 -23.31 12.68
N PRO A 257 6.33 -23.48 12.48
CA PRO A 257 7.12 -23.09 11.31
C PRO A 257 7.06 -24.06 10.13
N LYS A 258 6.44 -25.24 10.32
CA LYS A 258 6.39 -26.27 9.27
C LYS A 258 4.97 -26.49 8.77
N GLU A 259 4.76 -26.24 7.49
CA GLU A 259 3.52 -26.61 6.78
C GLU A 259 3.82 -27.81 5.89
N LYS A 260 3.14 -28.93 6.15
CA LYS A 260 3.21 -30.17 5.35
C LYS A 260 4.64 -30.58 4.94
N GLY A 261 5.59 -30.45 5.87
CA GLY A 261 6.99 -30.88 5.71
C GLY A 261 7.96 -29.77 5.33
N VAL A 262 7.47 -28.59 4.94
CA VAL A 262 8.27 -27.44 4.51
C VAL A 262 8.42 -26.46 5.64
N ASP A 263 9.65 -26.04 5.91
CA ASP A 263 9.93 -25.04 6.92
C ASP A 263 9.66 -23.63 6.34
N VAL A 264 8.40 -23.19 6.43
CA VAL A 264 7.95 -21.88 5.95
C VAL A 264 8.54 -20.71 6.76
N SER A 265 9.30 -21.00 7.83
CA SER A 265 10.11 -19.99 8.49
C SER A 265 11.43 -19.69 7.77
N LYS A 266 11.92 -20.59 6.90
CA LYS A 266 13.20 -20.45 6.20
C LYS A 266 13.00 -19.99 4.77
N PHE A 267 13.73 -18.95 4.38
CA PHE A 267 13.66 -18.41 3.02
C PHE A 267 14.01 -19.45 1.93
N THR A 268 15.02 -20.29 2.16
CA THR A 268 15.49 -21.27 1.17
C THR A 268 14.50 -22.38 0.85
N ASP A 269 13.54 -22.63 1.74
CA ASP A 269 12.62 -23.75 1.63
C ASP A 269 11.30 -23.32 0.94
N VAL A 270 11.14 -22.02 0.68
CA VAL A 270 9.94 -21.40 0.13
C VAL A 270 10.18 -20.96 -1.33
N PRO A 271 9.79 -21.76 -2.33
CA PRO A 271 10.08 -21.46 -3.73
C PRO A 271 9.24 -20.32 -4.30
N ASN A 272 7.97 -20.21 -3.92
CA ASN A 272 7.04 -19.21 -4.43
C ASN A 272 6.86 -18.05 -3.44
N PHE A 273 6.26 -16.95 -3.91
CA PHE A 273 5.86 -15.88 -3.01
C PHE A 273 4.94 -16.43 -1.91
N LEU A 274 5.16 -15.97 -0.68
CA LEU A 274 4.40 -16.42 0.49
C LEU A 274 4.21 -15.26 1.45
N SER A 275 3.01 -15.19 2.00
CA SER A 275 2.58 -14.18 2.96
C SER A 275 1.79 -14.88 4.05
N LEU A 276 2.19 -14.69 5.32
CA LEU A 276 1.57 -15.35 6.46
C LEU A 276 1.31 -14.34 7.57
N PHE A 277 0.12 -14.37 8.15
CA PHE A 277 -0.31 -13.56 9.30
C PHE A 277 -0.42 -14.45 10.53
N ALA A 278 0.23 -14.08 11.64
CA ALA A 278 0.11 -14.81 12.90
C ALA A 278 -1.33 -14.81 13.39
N ARG A 279 -1.85 -15.98 13.76
CA ARG A 279 -3.20 -16.15 14.29
C ARG A 279 -3.17 -16.32 15.82
N ASN A 280 -4.03 -15.59 16.53
CA ASN A 280 -4.25 -15.72 17.97
C ASN A 280 -2.96 -15.64 18.82
N SER A 281 -1.97 -14.86 18.38
CA SER A 281 -0.73 -14.65 19.12
C SER A 281 -0.91 -13.58 20.19
N THR A 282 -0.57 -13.90 21.44
CA THR A 282 -0.61 -12.98 22.60
C THR A 282 0.79 -12.60 23.09
N ARG A 283 1.80 -12.76 22.22
CA ARG A 283 3.17 -12.29 22.46
C ARG A 283 3.40 -10.95 21.77
N ASP A 284 4.30 -10.15 22.33
CA ASP A 284 4.54 -8.77 21.87
C ASP A 284 5.63 -8.65 20.81
N TYR A 285 6.29 -9.75 20.43
CA TYR A 285 7.49 -9.70 19.58
C TYR A 285 7.37 -10.51 18.30
N PHE A 286 8.22 -10.20 17.32
CA PHE A 286 8.56 -11.04 16.16
C PHE A 286 9.84 -10.52 15.49
N GLY A 287 10.34 -11.19 14.46
CA GLY A 287 11.46 -10.68 13.67
C GLY A 287 12.13 -11.71 12.79
N VAL A 288 13.40 -11.46 12.45
CA VAL A 288 14.23 -12.35 11.63
C VAL A 288 15.54 -12.67 12.35
N TYR A 289 16.08 -13.86 12.10
CA TYR A 289 17.35 -14.33 12.65
C TYR A 289 18.20 -15.01 11.57
N TYR A 290 19.51 -14.86 11.66
CA TYR A 290 20.50 -15.43 10.76
C TYR A 290 21.30 -16.47 11.54
N ASP A 291 20.98 -17.75 11.35
CA ASP A 291 21.46 -18.83 12.22
C ASP A 291 22.98 -19.02 12.15
N LYS A 292 23.62 -18.81 10.98
CA LYS A 292 25.08 -18.98 10.84
C LYS A 292 25.85 -17.76 11.33
N ALA A 293 25.32 -16.57 11.07
CA ALA A 293 25.94 -15.32 11.50
C ALA A 293 25.59 -14.93 12.96
N ASP A 294 24.69 -15.69 13.59
CA ASP A 294 24.21 -15.59 14.98
C ASP A 294 23.78 -14.17 15.37
N TRP A 295 22.91 -13.56 14.56
CA TRP A 295 22.33 -12.25 14.82
C TRP A 295 20.92 -12.13 14.24
N GLY A 296 20.21 -11.07 14.58
CA GLY A 296 18.89 -10.78 14.02
C GLY A 296 18.39 -9.38 14.38
N ILE A 297 17.13 -9.14 14.02
CA ILE A 297 16.38 -7.94 14.43
C ILE A 297 15.06 -8.38 15.03
N VAL A 298 14.69 -7.73 16.13
CA VAL A 298 13.45 -7.94 16.87
C VAL A 298 12.59 -6.68 16.73
N HIS A 299 11.32 -6.89 16.44
CA HIS A 299 10.24 -5.94 16.65
C HIS A 299 9.50 -6.28 17.94
N VAL A 300 9.16 -5.28 18.74
CA VAL A 300 8.30 -5.42 19.93
C VAL A 300 7.23 -4.32 19.97
N ALA A 301 5.97 -4.71 20.07
CA ALA A 301 4.81 -3.85 20.32
C ALA A 301 3.74 -4.59 21.14
N ASP A 302 3.00 -3.87 21.98
CA ASP A 302 1.91 -4.45 22.79
C ASP A 302 0.85 -5.09 21.88
N HIS A 303 0.65 -6.41 21.96
CA HIS A 303 -0.31 -7.12 21.11
C HIS A 303 -1.77 -6.69 21.29
N ARG A 304 -2.11 -6.01 22.40
CA ARG A 304 -3.45 -5.46 22.63
C ARG A 304 -3.69 -4.21 21.78
N GLU A 305 -2.61 -3.51 21.45
CA GLU A 305 -2.64 -2.37 20.53
C GLU A 305 -2.30 -2.81 19.09
N MET A 306 -1.27 -3.63 18.90
CA MET A 306 -0.78 -4.09 17.60
C MET A 306 -0.70 -5.62 17.52
N PRO A 307 -1.86 -6.31 17.41
CA PRO A 307 -1.89 -7.77 17.32
C PRO A 307 -1.26 -8.32 16.03
N GLY A 308 -1.26 -7.54 14.96
CA GLY A 308 -0.84 -7.96 13.62
C GLY A 308 0.65 -8.24 13.52
N LYS A 309 0.99 -9.45 13.04
CA LYS A 309 2.36 -9.86 12.73
C LYS A 309 2.35 -10.61 11.41
N LYS A 310 3.06 -10.10 10.41
CA LYS A 310 3.06 -10.67 9.05
C LYS A 310 4.47 -10.96 8.57
N THR A 311 4.69 -12.12 7.95
CA THR A 311 5.89 -12.43 7.16
C THR A 311 5.57 -12.35 5.68
N TRP A 312 6.51 -11.91 4.85
CA TRP A 312 6.36 -11.97 3.41
C TRP A 312 7.70 -12.23 2.68
N THR A 313 7.66 -12.98 1.58
CA THR A 313 8.82 -13.24 0.70
C THR A 313 8.36 -13.36 -0.75
N TRP A 314 9.22 -12.98 -1.70
CA TRP A 314 9.03 -13.25 -3.12
C TRP A 314 9.25 -14.72 -3.49
N GLY A 315 9.92 -15.50 -2.64
CA GLY A 315 10.32 -16.88 -2.90
C GLY A 315 11.63 -17.01 -3.68
N THR A 316 12.13 -18.24 -3.80
CA THR A 316 13.41 -18.55 -4.46
C THR A 316 13.30 -18.96 -5.92
N ASP A 317 12.10 -19.08 -6.48
CA ASP A 317 11.89 -19.42 -7.88
C ASP A 317 12.25 -18.27 -8.83
N ASP A 318 12.20 -18.51 -10.14
CA ASP A 318 12.62 -17.51 -11.12
C ASP A 318 11.69 -16.28 -11.15
N ASN A 319 10.43 -16.44 -10.74
CA ASN A 319 9.43 -15.38 -10.58
C ASN A 319 9.63 -14.56 -9.30
N GLY A 320 10.19 -15.14 -8.24
CA GLY A 320 10.66 -14.40 -7.08
C GLY A 320 11.97 -13.66 -7.39
N ASN A 321 12.91 -14.34 -8.05
CA ASN A 321 14.23 -13.79 -8.36
C ASN A 321 14.21 -12.65 -9.39
N ILE A 322 13.20 -12.57 -10.27
CA ILE A 322 13.07 -11.43 -11.20
C ILE A 322 12.99 -10.08 -10.46
N TRP A 323 12.55 -10.07 -9.19
CA TRP A 323 12.47 -8.85 -8.40
C TRP A 323 13.82 -8.27 -8.02
N VAL A 324 14.89 -9.09 -8.04
CA VAL A 324 16.26 -8.59 -7.95
C VAL A 324 16.55 -7.69 -9.15
N ASP A 325 16.19 -8.11 -10.36
CA ASP A 325 16.37 -7.30 -11.57
C ASP A 325 15.50 -6.05 -11.58
N LYS A 326 14.27 -6.14 -11.04
CA LYS A 326 13.31 -5.03 -11.03
C LYS A 326 13.63 -3.95 -10.01
N LEU A 327 14.17 -4.33 -8.85
CA LEU A 327 14.36 -3.42 -7.70
C LEU A 327 15.83 -3.12 -7.40
N THR A 328 16.76 -3.79 -8.09
CA THR A 328 18.21 -3.61 -7.87
C THR A 328 19.01 -3.68 -9.18
N ASP A 329 20.33 -3.51 -9.07
CA ASP A 329 21.31 -3.70 -10.15
C ASP A 329 22.05 -5.05 -9.98
N GLY A 330 21.29 -6.14 -9.74
CA GLY A 330 21.85 -7.48 -9.46
C GLY A 330 22.26 -7.68 -7.99
N GLY A 331 21.62 -6.96 -7.07
CA GLY A 331 21.82 -7.05 -5.62
C GLY A 331 21.23 -8.31 -4.98
N ARG A 332 21.03 -8.26 -3.66
CA ARG A 332 20.41 -9.38 -2.92
C ARG A 332 18.89 -9.25 -2.93
N GLN A 333 18.21 -10.38 -2.82
CA GLN A 333 16.78 -10.39 -2.49
C GLN A 333 16.57 -10.00 -1.02
N TYR A 334 15.33 -9.69 -0.66
CA TYR A 334 14.91 -9.35 0.70
C TYR A 334 13.61 -10.09 1.03
N VAL A 335 13.33 -10.14 2.33
CA VAL A 335 12.02 -10.53 2.88
C VAL A 335 11.45 -9.36 3.67
N GLU A 336 10.17 -9.45 3.99
CA GLU A 336 9.50 -8.48 4.85
C GLU A 336 8.97 -9.11 6.13
N PHE A 337 9.05 -8.35 7.20
CA PHE A 337 8.40 -8.62 8.48
C PHE A 337 7.65 -7.35 8.90
N GLN A 338 6.36 -7.49 9.23
CA GLN A 338 5.46 -6.33 9.36
C GLN A 338 4.64 -6.40 10.65
N GLY A 339 4.42 -5.24 11.29
CA GLY A 339 3.57 -5.05 12.45
C GLY A 339 2.31 -4.26 12.09
N GLY A 340 1.16 -4.62 12.67
CA GLY A 340 -0.13 -4.05 12.26
C GLY A 340 -1.13 -3.85 13.39
N ARG A 341 -2.03 -2.87 13.20
CA ARG A 341 -3.14 -2.59 14.15
C ARG A 341 -4.18 -3.71 14.22
N PHE A 342 -4.32 -4.48 13.15
CA PHE A 342 -5.28 -5.58 13.04
C PHE A 342 -4.53 -6.89 12.84
N GLU A 343 -5.16 -8.02 13.17
CA GLU A 343 -4.56 -9.35 13.05
C GLU A 343 -4.07 -9.62 11.61
N THR A 344 -4.81 -9.16 10.59
CA THR A 344 -4.41 -9.27 9.19
C THR A 344 -4.53 -7.95 8.42
N GLN A 345 -4.13 -7.95 7.15
CA GLN A 345 -4.30 -6.80 6.26
C GLN A 345 -5.69 -6.73 5.59
N MET A 346 -6.59 -7.67 5.89
CA MET A 346 -7.92 -7.74 5.30
C MET A 346 -8.95 -6.88 6.04
N GLU A 347 -8.75 -6.64 7.34
CA GLU A 347 -9.59 -5.81 8.18
C GLU A 347 -9.39 -4.33 7.89
N HIS A 348 -10.49 -3.61 7.71
CA HIS A 348 -10.52 -2.14 7.64
C HIS A 348 -11.57 -1.67 8.64
N GLN A 349 -11.30 -0.57 9.33
CA GLN A 349 -12.23 0.01 10.31
C GLN A 349 -12.42 1.50 10.05
N PHE A 350 -13.16 2.19 10.93
CA PHE A 350 -13.21 3.64 10.97
C PHE A 350 -12.54 4.17 12.24
N ILE A 351 -11.78 5.25 12.11
CA ILE A 351 -11.42 6.14 13.23
C ILE A 351 -12.63 7.08 13.41
N ALA A 352 -13.17 7.16 14.63
CA ALA A 352 -14.28 8.05 14.94
C ALA A 352 -13.89 9.53 14.71
N PRO A 353 -14.86 10.46 14.52
CA PRO A 353 -14.57 11.89 14.47
C PRO A 353 -13.70 12.32 15.65
N HIS A 354 -12.66 13.11 15.39
CA HIS A 354 -11.74 13.70 16.38
C HIS A 354 -10.89 12.71 17.20
N ARG A 355 -11.06 11.41 16.95
CA ARG A 355 -10.31 10.37 17.66
C ARG A 355 -8.86 10.37 17.20
N VAL A 356 -7.96 10.28 18.17
CA VAL A 356 -6.52 10.07 17.98
C VAL A 356 -6.14 8.67 18.43
N GLU A 357 -5.60 7.87 17.50
CA GLU A 357 -4.99 6.59 17.81
C GLU A 357 -3.49 6.78 18.02
N HIS A 358 -2.94 6.14 19.06
CA HIS A 358 -1.55 6.28 19.47
C HIS A 358 -0.99 4.94 19.95
N PHE A 359 0.19 4.57 19.48
CA PHE A 359 0.87 3.33 19.86
C PHE A 359 2.39 3.42 19.61
N VAL A 360 3.15 2.52 20.23
CA VAL A 360 4.62 2.53 20.22
C VAL A 360 5.17 1.18 19.80
N GLU A 361 6.20 1.20 18.96
CA GLU A 361 6.95 0.03 18.53
C GLU A 361 8.44 0.21 18.87
N HIS A 362 9.13 -0.92 19.04
CA HIS A 362 10.55 -0.96 19.35
C HIS A 362 11.28 -1.90 18.38
N TRP A 363 12.39 -1.42 17.82
CA TRP A 363 13.20 -2.16 16.86
C TRP A 363 14.63 -2.23 17.37
N PHE A 364 15.17 -3.43 17.56
CA PHE A 364 16.54 -3.58 18.05
C PHE A 364 17.26 -4.82 17.51
N PRO A 365 18.58 -4.72 17.29
CA PRO A 365 19.40 -5.86 16.89
C PRO A 365 19.67 -6.80 18.06
N VAL A 366 19.76 -8.10 17.77
CA VAL A 366 20.19 -9.15 18.70
C VAL A 366 21.38 -9.92 18.14
N ASN A 367 22.26 -10.40 19.01
CA ASN A 367 23.53 -11.03 18.66
C ASN A 367 23.92 -12.13 19.64
N ASN A 368 24.56 -13.16 19.10
CA ASN A 368 25.13 -14.30 19.81
C ASN A 368 24.14 -15.01 20.74
N LEU A 369 22.84 -15.06 20.37
CA LEU A 369 21.84 -15.73 21.20
C LEU A 369 21.85 -17.25 21.03
N GLY A 370 22.51 -17.79 19.99
CA GLY A 370 22.60 -19.23 19.76
C GLY A 370 21.33 -19.79 19.10
N GLY A 371 20.90 -19.14 18.00
CA GLY A 371 19.74 -19.58 17.22
C GLY A 371 18.41 -19.03 17.71
N GLY A 372 18.24 -17.70 17.67
CA GLY A 372 16.99 -16.97 17.91
C GLY A 372 16.71 -16.62 19.37
N TRP A 373 15.45 -16.37 19.70
CA TRP A 373 14.99 -16.01 21.05
C TRP A 373 13.65 -16.71 21.39
N ASP A 374 13.39 -16.89 22.68
CA ASP A 374 12.16 -17.48 23.24
C ASP A 374 11.20 -16.44 23.83
N GLU A 375 11.73 -15.26 24.16
CA GLU A 375 10.99 -14.12 24.68
C GLU A 375 11.73 -12.83 24.32
N ALA A 376 10.98 -11.76 24.10
CA ALA A 376 11.53 -10.42 23.93
C ALA A 376 10.57 -9.35 24.46
N THR A 377 11.16 -8.38 25.16
CA THR A 377 10.50 -7.16 25.63
C THR A 377 11.22 -5.95 25.02
N HIS A 378 10.72 -4.74 25.24
CA HIS A 378 11.43 -3.52 24.85
C HIS A 378 12.78 -3.34 25.57
N ASP A 379 13.07 -4.13 26.62
CA ASP A 379 14.30 -4.07 27.41
C ASP A 379 15.30 -5.18 27.10
N ALA A 380 14.87 -6.35 26.63
CA ALA A 380 15.76 -7.48 26.41
C ALA A 380 15.18 -8.54 25.47
N ALA A 381 16.05 -9.39 24.92
CA ALA A 381 15.70 -10.66 24.28
C ALA A 381 16.43 -11.82 24.98
N LEU A 382 15.74 -12.93 25.18
CA LEU A 382 16.20 -14.07 25.97
C LEU A 382 16.07 -15.38 25.18
N ARG A 383 17.07 -16.25 25.31
CA ARG A 383 17.06 -17.62 24.78
C ARG A 383 17.51 -18.60 25.87
N ILE A 384 16.82 -19.72 25.95
CA ILE A 384 17.16 -20.85 26.84
C ILE A 384 17.31 -22.11 25.98
N ASN A 385 18.53 -22.64 25.93
CA ASN A 385 18.84 -23.87 25.19
C ASN A 385 19.17 -25.00 26.17
N ILE A 386 18.33 -26.02 26.23
CA ILE A 386 18.52 -27.18 27.12
C ILE A 386 19.04 -28.36 26.30
N GLN A 387 20.21 -28.87 26.67
CA GLN A 387 20.85 -30.04 26.06
C GLN A 387 21.23 -31.06 27.13
N GLY A 388 20.45 -32.13 27.26
CA GLY A 388 20.63 -33.13 28.29
C GLY A 388 20.51 -32.50 29.69
N SER A 389 21.59 -32.56 30.47
CA SER A 389 21.65 -31.98 31.82
C SER A 389 22.21 -30.57 31.88
N ARG A 390 22.32 -29.85 30.75
CA ARG A 390 22.85 -28.48 30.70
C ARG A 390 21.84 -27.52 30.09
N ALA A 391 21.61 -26.39 30.76
CA ALA A 391 20.85 -25.27 30.23
C ALA A 391 21.80 -24.10 29.95
N VAL A 392 21.85 -23.62 28.71
CA VAL A 392 22.56 -22.42 28.30
C VAL A 392 21.56 -21.30 28.16
N ILE A 393 21.76 -20.22 28.91
CA ILE A 393 20.89 -19.05 28.95
C ILE A 393 21.67 -17.89 28.35
N THR A 394 21.14 -17.31 27.28
CA THR A 394 21.73 -16.16 26.59
C THR A 394 20.74 -15.01 26.56
N ALA A 395 21.22 -13.80 26.80
CA ALA A 395 20.38 -12.60 26.80
C ALA A 395 21.09 -11.41 26.18
N ASN A 396 20.33 -10.57 25.48
CA ASN A 396 20.73 -9.25 25.02
C ASN A 396 19.85 -8.23 25.74
N VAL A 397 20.44 -7.14 26.22
CA VAL A 397 19.71 -6.05 26.86
C VAL A 397 19.80 -4.77 26.03
N ASN A 398 18.76 -3.94 26.10
CA ASN A 398 18.72 -2.67 25.39
C ASN A 398 19.21 -1.51 26.25
N SER A 399 19.58 -1.73 27.52
CA SER A 399 20.12 -0.69 28.42
C SER A 399 21.19 -1.25 29.36
N ARG A 400 22.05 -0.39 29.91
CA ARG A 400 23.08 -0.80 30.88
C ARG A 400 22.43 -1.05 32.25
N PHE A 401 22.71 -2.20 32.84
CA PHE A 401 22.33 -2.52 34.21
C PHE A 401 23.57 -2.97 34.98
N SER A 402 24.00 -2.16 35.95
CA SER A 402 25.23 -2.43 36.72
C SER A 402 25.06 -3.48 37.82
N ASP A 403 23.81 -3.82 38.16
CA ASP A 403 23.45 -4.64 39.31
C ASP A 403 22.06 -5.30 39.11
N ALA A 404 21.86 -5.98 37.97
CA ALA A 404 20.63 -6.69 37.67
C ALA A 404 20.54 -8.00 38.45
N GLU A 405 19.33 -8.37 38.88
CA GLU A 405 19.05 -9.70 39.41
C GLU A 405 18.89 -10.68 38.25
N PHE A 406 19.61 -11.81 38.29
CA PHE A 406 19.42 -12.94 37.39
C PHE A 406 19.02 -14.16 38.21
N THR A 407 17.85 -14.72 37.92
CA THR A 407 17.35 -15.93 38.58
C THR A 407 16.99 -17.01 37.57
N VAL A 408 17.27 -18.25 37.95
CA VAL A 408 16.89 -19.48 37.24
C VAL A 408 16.21 -20.39 38.26
N GLU A 409 14.97 -20.77 37.98
CA GLU A 409 14.16 -21.58 38.88
C GLU A 409 13.59 -22.80 38.13
N SER A 410 13.41 -23.91 38.83
CA SER A 410 12.69 -25.09 38.33
C SER A 410 11.74 -25.60 39.41
N GLY A 411 10.47 -25.81 39.07
CA GLY A 411 9.45 -26.26 40.03
C GLY A 411 9.27 -25.33 41.24
N GLY A 412 9.56 -24.03 41.11
CA GLY A 412 9.54 -23.05 42.19
C GLY A 412 10.79 -23.06 43.10
N VAL A 413 11.80 -23.86 42.79
CA VAL A 413 13.07 -23.91 43.51
C VAL A 413 14.15 -23.17 42.71
N ALA A 414 14.84 -22.23 43.34
CA ALA A 414 15.95 -21.50 42.72
C ALA A 414 17.16 -22.42 42.49
N LEU A 415 17.53 -22.59 41.21
CA LEU A 415 18.74 -23.28 40.78
C LEU A 415 19.95 -22.34 40.76
N ARG A 416 19.71 -21.06 40.42
CA ARG A 416 20.72 -20.00 40.46
C ARG A 416 20.04 -18.66 40.75
N SER A 417 20.68 -17.83 41.57
CA SER A 417 20.29 -16.45 41.83
C SER A 417 21.55 -15.64 42.10
N GLU A 418 21.79 -14.60 41.31
CA GLU A 418 22.97 -13.75 41.47
C GLU A 418 22.74 -12.34 40.92
N ARG A 419 23.64 -11.42 41.28
CA ARG A 419 23.69 -10.08 40.72
C ARG A 419 24.67 -10.04 39.54
N VAL A 420 24.21 -9.53 38.40
CA VAL A 420 24.97 -9.50 37.15
C VAL A 420 25.02 -8.11 36.53
N LYS A 421 26.09 -7.86 35.77
CA LYS A 421 26.22 -6.66 34.93
C LYS A 421 25.75 -7.00 33.53
N LEU A 422 24.81 -6.21 33.01
CA LEU A 422 24.29 -6.33 31.65
C LEU A 422 24.64 -5.07 30.86
N ASP A 423 25.10 -5.25 29.62
CA ASP A 423 25.59 -4.19 28.75
C ASP A 423 25.02 -4.38 27.34
N PRO A 424 24.41 -3.36 26.71
CA PRO A 424 23.86 -3.51 25.37
C PRO A 424 24.87 -3.92 24.29
N ALA A 425 26.16 -3.66 24.51
CA ALA A 425 27.22 -4.05 23.58
C ALA A 425 27.72 -5.49 23.80
N LYS A 426 27.20 -6.23 24.79
CA LYS A 426 27.68 -7.58 25.14
C LYS A 426 26.52 -8.54 25.39
N THR A 427 26.62 -9.73 24.80
CA THR A 427 25.69 -10.82 25.10
C THR A 427 26.00 -11.40 26.47
N PHE A 428 24.98 -11.49 27.33
CA PHE A 428 25.05 -12.27 28.56
C PHE A 428 24.94 -13.75 28.22
N SER A 429 25.75 -14.59 28.86
CA SER A 429 25.66 -16.05 28.73
C SER A 429 25.96 -16.71 30.07
N ALA A 430 25.09 -17.64 30.48
CA ALA A 430 25.27 -18.48 31.65
C ALA A 430 24.95 -19.93 31.30
N THR A 431 25.80 -20.85 31.75
CA THR A 431 25.51 -22.30 31.69
C THR A 431 25.15 -22.79 33.09
N ILE A 432 24.07 -23.56 33.17
CA ILE A 432 23.54 -24.15 34.40
C ILE A 432 23.53 -25.66 34.23
N ASP A 433 24.23 -26.37 35.10
CA ASP A 433 24.09 -27.82 35.22
C ASP A 433 22.79 -28.12 35.98
N LEU A 434 21.89 -28.84 35.32
CA LEU A 434 20.57 -29.18 35.85
C LEU A 434 20.69 -30.38 36.79
N PRO A 435 20.29 -30.26 38.06
CA PRO A 435 20.24 -31.41 38.96
C PRO A 435 19.20 -32.41 38.46
N ALA A 436 19.33 -33.68 38.86
CA ALA A 436 18.44 -34.75 38.43
C ALA A 436 16.94 -34.42 38.62
N ALA A 437 16.59 -33.71 39.71
CA ALA A 437 15.22 -33.29 40.01
C ALA A 437 14.67 -32.21 39.04
N ALA A 438 15.53 -31.47 38.34
CA ALA A 438 15.14 -30.43 37.37
C ALA A 438 15.14 -30.94 35.92
N LEU A 439 15.63 -32.16 35.65
CA LEU A 439 15.65 -32.72 34.30
C LEU A 439 14.22 -32.93 33.78
N GLY A 440 13.91 -32.35 32.62
CA GLY A 440 12.58 -32.41 32.02
C GLY A 440 11.52 -31.51 32.68
N GLN A 441 11.88 -30.78 33.74
CA GLN A 441 11.00 -29.79 34.36
C GLN A 441 11.14 -28.42 33.68
N PRO A 442 10.07 -27.61 33.60
CA PRO A 442 10.17 -26.26 33.07
C PRO A 442 11.14 -25.40 33.87
N LEU A 443 11.93 -24.59 33.17
CA LEU A 443 12.77 -23.57 33.77
C LEU A 443 12.08 -22.21 33.67
N THR A 444 12.13 -21.42 34.74
CA THR A 444 11.79 -20.00 34.73
C THR A 444 13.08 -19.20 34.82
N VAL A 445 13.33 -18.34 33.84
CA VAL A 445 14.45 -17.39 33.87
C VAL A 445 13.89 -15.99 34.00
N THR A 446 14.43 -15.20 34.91
CA THR A 446 14.01 -13.81 35.13
C THR A 446 15.22 -12.90 35.25
N PHE A 447 15.13 -11.73 34.60
CA PHE A 447 16.02 -10.60 34.84
C PHE A 447 15.22 -9.43 35.42
N LYS A 448 15.72 -8.85 36.51
CA LYS A 448 15.16 -7.63 37.11
C LYS A 448 16.24 -6.57 37.24
N SER A 449 15.88 -5.31 37.10
CA SER A 449 16.79 -4.22 37.48
C SER A 449 16.97 -4.15 39.00
N LYS A 450 17.93 -3.31 39.43
CA LYS A 450 18.30 -3.14 40.84
C LYS A 450 17.13 -2.73 41.75
N ASP A 451 16.19 -1.95 41.20
CA ASP A 451 14.96 -1.48 41.85
C ASP A 451 13.82 -2.51 41.81
N GLY A 452 14.06 -3.70 41.25
CA GLY A 452 13.09 -4.80 41.22
C GLY A 452 12.14 -4.79 40.02
N ARG A 453 12.27 -3.84 39.08
CA ARG A 453 11.47 -3.84 37.84
C ARG A 453 11.87 -5.02 36.95
N GLU A 454 10.89 -5.79 36.51
CA GLU A 454 11.12 -6.92 35.60
C GLU A 454 11.53 -6.42 34.22
N LEU A 455 12.66 -6.92 33.72
CA LEU A 455 13.18 -6.61 32.39
C LEU A 455 12.69 -7.63 31.38
N ILE A 456 12.78 -8.91 31.73
CA ILE A 456 12.29 -10.04 30.95
C ILE A 456 12.11 -11.26 31.85
N LYS A 457 11.07 -12.05 31.58
CA LYS A 457 10.78 -13.31 32.25
C LYS A 457 10.24 -14.32 31.25
N TYR A 458 10.75 -15.53 31.30
CA TYR A 458 10.28 -16.61 30.44
C TYR A 458 10.26 -17.94 31.17
N ARG A 459 9.24 -18.76 30.89
CA ARG A 459 9.12 -20.14 31.37
C ARG A 459 9.13 -21.09 30.16
N THR A 460 9.95 -22.13 30.18
CA THR A 460 10.24 -22.94 28.98
C THR A 460 9.07 -23.79 28.45
N ASP A 461 8.01 -23.95 29.22
CA ASP A 461 6.75 -24.59 28.81
C ASP A 461 5.65 -23.58 28.45
N THR A 462 5.96 -22.27 28.43
CA THR A 462 5.03 -21.27 27.93
C THR A 462 4.73 -21.55 26.46
N PRO A 463 3.44 -21.62 26.07
CA PRO A 463 2.99 -21.61 24.68
C PRO A 463 3.82 -20.69 23.76
N ILE A 464 4.25 -21.17 22.59
CA ILE A 464 5.04 -20.37 21.63
C ILE A 464 4.30 -19.09 21.20
N ASP A 465 2.98 -19.17 21.07
CA ASP A 465 2.07 -18.07 20.76
C ASP A 465 1.60 -17.29 22.00
N GLY A 466 2.00 -17.71 23.20
CA GLY A 466 1.55 -17.14 24.47
C GLY A 466 0.13 -17.54 24.86
N ASN A 467 -0.60 -18.27 24.02
CA ASN A 467 -2.01 -18.58 24.22
C ASN A 467 -2.20 -20.00 24.80
N PRO A 468 -2.50 -20.14 26.11
CA PRO A 468 -2.78 -21.44 26.72
C PRO A 468 -4.10 -22.05 26.23
N ASP A 469 -5.04 -21.23 25.80
CA ASP A 469 -6.41 -21.62 25.39
C ASP A 469 -6.54 -21.73 23.86
N PHE A 470 -5.43 -21.96 23.15
CA PHE A 470 -5.40 -22.05 21.69
C PHE A 470 -6.38 -23.12 21.18
N LYS A 471 -7.29 -22.70 20.28
CA LYS A 471 -8.21 -23.59 19.56
C LYS A 471 -7.86 -23.57 18.08
N PRO A 472 -7.61 -24.72 17.42
CA PRO A 472 -7.37 -24.79 15.98
C PRO A 472 -8.45 -24.09 15.17
N ALA A 473 -8.09 -23.47 14.05
CA ALA A 473 -9.05 -22.78 13.22
C ALA A 473 -10.07 -23.76 12.62
N THR A 474 -11.35 -23.39 12.63
CA THR A 474 -12.41 -24.11 11.93
C THR A 474 -12.80 -23.37 10.66
N ARG A 475 -13.04 -24.09 9.56
CA ARG A 475 -13.49 -23.49 8.31
C ARG A 475 -14.79 -22.71 8.55
N PRO A 476 -14.84 -21.40 8.26
CA PRO A 476 -16.11 -20.68 8.25
C PRO A 476 -16.95 -21.21 7.09
N ILE A 477 -18.12 -21.78 7.40
CA ILE A 477 -19.12 -22.18 6.41
C ILE A 477 -20.26 -21.17 6.52
N PRO A 478 -20.41 -20.25 5.56
CA PRO A 478 -21.59 -19.38 5.51
C PRO A 478 -22.84 -20.25 5.48
N ASP A 479 -23.83 -19.98 6.34
CA ASP A 479 -25.09 -20.71 6.31
C ASP A 479 -25.93 -20.21 5.10
N PRO A 480 -26.11 -21.03 4.05
CA PRO A 480 -26.83 -20.62 2.85
C PRO A 480 -28.34 -20.43 3.09
N LYS A 481 -28.85 -20.73 4.30
CA LYS A 481 -30.26 -20.58 4.67
C LYS A 481 -30.59 -19.23 5.29
N ILE A 482 -29.60 -18.38 5.59
CA ILE A 482 -29.86 -17.04 6.11
C ILE A 482 -30.39 -16.17 4.97
N SER A 483 -31.68 -15.80 5.02
CA SER A 483 -32.25 -14.86 4.05
C SER A 483 -31.55 -13.50 4.17
N THR A 484 -31.29 -12.83 3.05
CA THR A 484 -30.71 -11.48 3.06
C THR A 484 -31.68 -10.51 3.73
N SER A 485 -31.45 -10.18 5.00
CA SER A 485 -32.22 -9.16 5.74
C SER A 485 -31.76 -7.76 5.38
N ALA A 486 -32.49 -6.72 5.79
CA ALA A 486 -32.03 -5.34 5.67
C ALA A 486 -30.69 -5.13 6.42
N GLU A 487 -30.53 -5.78 7.58
CA GLU A 487 -29.29 -5.75 8.36
C GLU A 487 -28.11 -6.37 7.61
N GLN A 488 -28.30 -7.51 6.95
CA GLN A 488 -27.25 -8.16 6.16
C GLN A 488 -26.77 -7.26 5.01
N ALA A 489 -27.70 -6.65 4.26
CA ALA A 489 -27.37 -5.70 3.19
C ALA A 489 -26.66 -4.44 3.74
N TYR A 490 -27.03 -3.98 4.94
CA TYR A 490 -26.33 -2.89 5.61
C TYR A 490 -24.89 -3.27 6.03
N VAL A 491 -24.68 -4.48 6.56
CA VAL A 491 -23.34 -4.97 6.92
C VAL A 491 -22.44 -5.09 5.68
N GLU A 492 -23.00 -5.53 4.54
CA GLU A 492 -22.31 -5.53 3.25
C GLU A 492 -21.96 -4.10 2.80
N GLY A 493 -22.89 -3.15 2.93
CA GLY A 493 -22.63 -1.74 2.65
C GLY A 493 -21.51 -1.16 3.52
N LEU A 494 -21.50 -1.50 4.81
CA LEU A 494 -20.44 -1.08 5.74
C LEU A 494 -19.08 -1.65 5.34
N ALA A 495 -19.03 -2.90 4.87
CA ALA A 495 -17.81 -3.53 4.39
C ALA A 495 -17.26 -2.86 3.12
N PHE A 496 -18.13 -2.40 2.22
CA PHE A 496 -17.74 -1.62 1.05
C PHE A 496 -17.25 -0.21 1.42
N ASP A 497 -17.96 0.49 2.32
CA ASP A 497 -17.62 1.85 2.78
C ASP A 497 -16.22 1.89 3.43
N LYS A 498 -15.94 0.93 4.31
CA LYS A 498 -14.61 0.74 4.94
C LYS A 498 -13.47 0.54 3.95
N LYS A 499 -13.77 0.07 2.73
CA LYS A 499 -12.79 -0.20 1.65
C LYS A 499 -12.81 0.88 0.56
N SER A 500 -13.41 2.04 0.81
CA SER A 500 -13.51 3.14 -0.16
C SER A 500 -14.34 2.83 -1.41
N ARG A 501 -15.26 1.86 -1.33
CA ARG A 501 -16.14 1.46 -2.43
C ARG A 501 -17.51 2.12 -2.29
N GLU A 502 -17.53 3.43 -2.49
CA GLU A 502 -18.69 4.28 -2.17
C GLU A 502 -19.94 3.94 -2.99
N HIS A 503 -19.79 3.63 -4.28
CA HIS A 503 -20.93 3.26 -5.14
C HIS A 503 -21.55 1.94 -4.69
N GLU A 504 -20.73 0.93 -4.40
CA GLU A 504 -21.19 -0.36 -3.90
C GLU A 504 -21.76 -0.26 -2.49
N ALA A 505 -21.20 0.62 -1.64
CA ALA A 505 -21.74 0.91 -0.32
C ALA A 505 -23.15 1.53 -0.41
N ARG A 506 -23.32 2.59 -1.20
CA ARG A 506 -24.65 3.21 -1.45
C ARG A 506 -25.65 2.20 -1.98
N ALA A 507 -25.26 1.40 -2.99
CA ALA A 507 -26.12 0.39 -3.57
C ALA A 507 -26.58 -0.66 -2.52
N ALA A 508 -25.67 -1.12 -1.66
CA ALA A 508 -26.00 -2.05 -0.58
C ALA A 508 -26.89 -1.43 0.51
N TYR A 509 -26.67 -0.16 0.87
CA TYR A 509 -27.56 0.56 1.79
C TYR A 509 -28.95 0.80 1.20
N GLU A 510 -29.06 1.14 -0.08
CA GLU A 510 -30.35 1.22 -0.79
C GLU A 510 -31.05 -0.14 -0.85
N GLU A 511 -30.29 -1.20 -1.05
CA GLU A 511 -30.79 -2.58 -1.05
C GLU A 511 -31.29 -3.00 0.35
N ALA A 512 -30.69 -2.49 1.44
CA ALA A 512 -31.25 -2.60 2.78
C ALA A 512 -32.60 -1.87 2.89
N LEU A 513 -32.72 -0.66 2.34
CA LEU A 513 -33.97 0.12 2.35
C LEU A 513 -35.07 -0.46 1.46
N LYS A 514 -34.74 -1.18 0.39
CA LYS A 514 -35.74 -1.94 -0.38
C LYS A 514 -36.39 -3.05 0.43
N ARG A 515 -35.65 -3.64 1.37
CA ARG A 515 -36.14 -4.70 2.28
C ARG A 515 -36.91 -4.14 3.47
N ASP A 516 -36.41 -3.06 4.07
CA ASP A 516 -37.10 -2.30 5.12
C ASP A 516 -36.93 -0.79 4.86
N PRO A 517 -37.97 -0.12 4.29
CA PRO A 517 -37.93 1.32 3.99
C PRO A 517 -37.78 2.23 5.22
N GLY A 518 -37.93 1.70 6.43
CA GLY A 518 -37.71 2.41 7.68
C GLY A 518 -36.36 2.11 8.33
N PHE A 519 -35.47 1.32 7.73
CA PHE A 519 -34.26 0.84 8.39
C PHE A 519 -33.27 1.98 8.71
N ALA A 520 -33.31 2.47 9.96
CA ALA A 520 -32.60 3.67 10.39
C ALA A 520 -31.07 3.63 10.17
N PRO A 521 -30.33 2.52 10.39
CA PRO A 521 -28.89 2.49 10.15
C PRO A 521 -28.49 2.75 8.69
N ALA A 522 -29.25 2.21 7.71
CA ALA A 522 -28.99 2.48 6.30
C ALA A 522 -29.31 3.93 5.93
N HIS A 523 -30.36 4.52 6.51
CA HIS A 523 -30.65 5.94 6.34
C HIS A 523 -29.55 6.83 6.92
N VAL A 524 -29.02 6.51 8.10
CA VAL A 524 -27.87 7.24 8.69
C VAL A 524 -26.64 7.13 7.79
N ALA A 525 -26.32 5.93 7.29
CA ALA A 525 -25.17 5.71 6.43
C ALA A 525 -25.28 6.46 5.09
N LEU A 526 -26.45 6.42 4.44
CA LEU A 526 -26.72 7.23 3.24
C LEU A 526 -26.67 8.74 3.55
N GLY A 527 -27.20 9.16 4.69
CA GLY A 527 -27.13 10.54 5.16
C GLY A 527 -25.70 11.05 5.28
N LEU A 528 -24.83 10.28 5.94
CA LEU A 528 -23.40 10.56 6.07
C LEU A 528 -22.69 10.56 4.70
N SER A 529 -23.01 9.59 3.85
CA SER A 529 -22.47 9.50 2.49
C SER A 529 -22.80 10.74 1.65
N TYR A 530 -24.06 11.19 1.65
CA TYR A 530 -24.46 12.40 0.92
C TYR A 530 -23.88 13.68 1.55
N TYR A 531 -23.71 13.73 2.88
CA TYR A 531 -23.00 14.82 3.53
C TYR A 531 -21.54 14.91 3.05
N ARG A 532 -20.82 13.78 3.00
CA ARG A 532 -19.43 13.72 2.47
C ARG A 532 -19.33 14.18 1.00
N SER A 533 -20.40 14.00 0.21
CA SER A 533 -20.49 14.47 -1.19
C SER A 533 -20.98 15.91 -1.35
N GLY A 534 -21.37 16.60 -0.27
CA GLY A 534 -21.96 17.94 -0.34
C GLY A 534 -23.39 17.97 -0.93
N GLU A 535 -24.11 16.85 -0.88
CA GLU A 535 -25.51 16.71 -1.33
C GLU A 535 -26.47 16.88 -0.13
N TYR A 536 -26.41 18.05 0.50
CA TYR A 536 -27.02 18.32 1.82
C TYR A 536 -28.53 18.07 1.89
N GLU A 537 -29.29 18.34 0.83
CA GLU A 537 -30.74 18.07 0.84
C GLU A 537 -31.06 16.57 0.91
N LYS A 538 -30.33 15.74 0.15
CA LYS A 538 -30.48 14.28 0.19
C LYS A 538 -30.05 13.74 1.55
N ALA A 539 -28.95 14.27 2.09
CA ALA A 539 -28.48 13.92 3.42
C ALA A 539 -29.54 14.20 4.49
N ALA A 540 -30.10 15.42 4.51
CA ALA A 540 -31.15 15.82 5.44
C ALA A 540 -32.40 14.94 5.34
N ALA A 541 -32.81 14.59 4.12
CA ALA A 541 -33.99 13.74 3.89
C ALA A 541 -33.82 12.35 4.52
N HIS A 542 -32.68 11.69 4.30
CA HIS A 542 -32.41 10.37 4.88
C HIS A 542 -32.25 10.44 6.41
N LEU A 543 -31.54 11.43 6.94
CA LEU A 543 -31.36 11.58 8.39
C LEU A 543 -32.69 11.86 9.10
N THR A 544 -33.56 12.66 8.49
CA THR A 544 -34.93 12.88 8.98
C THR A 544 -35.74 11.58 8.98
N GLN A 545 -35.60 10.76 7.93
CA GLN A 545 -36.30 9.47 7.86
C GLN A 545 -35.80 8.48 8.92
N ALA A 546 -34.49 8.48 9.24
CA ALA A 546 -33.96 7.71 10.36
C ALA A 546 -34.62 8.11 11.69
N LEU A 547 -34.78 9.42 11.93
CA LEU A 547 -35.45 9.95 13.14
C LEU A 547 -36.95 9.64 13.19
N ARG A 548 -37.62 9.54 12.04
CA ARG A 548 -39.04 9.11 12.00
C ARG A 548 -39.21 7.67 12.47
N ARG A 549 -38.27 6.78 12.16
CA ARG A 549 -38.27 5.39 12.65
C ARG A 549 -37.84 5.30 14.10
N ASN A 550 -36.71 5.93 14.41
CA ASN A 550 -36.09 5.91 15.71
C ASN A 550 -35.77 7.34 16.13
N LYS A 551 -36.68 7.93 16.92
CA LYS A 551 -36.54 9.28 17.46
C LYS A 551 -35.31 9.47 18.37
N ASP A 552 -34.66 8.38 18.78
CA ASP A 552 -33.50 8.38 19.65
C ASP A 552 -32.20 8.00 18.88
N ALA A 553 -32.23 8.03 17.54
CA ALA A 553 -31.06 7.75 16.70
C ALA A 553 -30.02 8.88 16.79
N GLY A 554 -29.08 8.77 17.73
CA GLY A 554 -28.11 9.84 18.01
C GLY A 554 -27.20 10.23 16.85
N ASP A 555 -26.76 9.26 16.03
CA ASP A 555 -25.98 9.56 14.82
C ASP A 555 -26.79 10.39 13.81
N ALA A 556 -28.10 10.18 13.74
CA ALA A 556 -28.97 10.95 12.85
C ALA A 556 -29.04 12.42 13.30
N TYR A 557 -29.18 12.69 14.60
CA TYR A 557 -29.13 14.07 15.13
C TYR A 557 -27.79 14.74 14.87
N TYR A 558 -26.68 14.05 15.17
CA TYR A 558 -25.35 14.61 15.01
C TYR A 558 -25.06 14.97 13.54
N TYR A 559 -25.26 14.04 12.61
CA TYR A 559 -25.00 14.31 11.20
C TYR A 559 -26.03 15.28 10.60
N LEU A 560 -27.28 15.29 11.08
CA LEU A 560 -28.27 16.29 10.64
C LEU A 560 -27.84 17.69 11.07
N ALA A 561 -27.25 17.84 12.27
CA ALA A 561 -26.69 19.11 12.67
C ALA A 561 -25.58 19.60 11.73
N LEU A 562 -24.65 18.72 11.34
CA LEU A 562 -23.59 19.08 10.39
C LEU A 562 -24.18 19.51 9.03
N VAL A 563 -25.21 18.80 8.56
CA VAL A 563 -25.94 19.15 7.33
C VAL A 563 -26.62 20.51 7.45
N ARG A 564 -27.37 20.76 8.54
CA ARG A 564 -28.04 22.05 8.80
C ARG A 564 -27.05 23.20 8.89
N ARG A 565 -25.92 22.99 9.55
CA ARG A 565 -24.83 23.95 9.62
C ARG A 565 -24.30 24.28 8.22
N ALA A 566 -24.05 23.27 7.38
CA ALA A 566 -23.59 23.46 6.02
C ALA A 566 -24.62 24.18 5.11
N GLN A 567 -25.91 24.07 5.42
CA GLN A 567 -27.01 24.82 4.79
C GLN A 567 -27.17 26.25 5.34
N GLY A 568 -26.38 26.66 6.35
CA GLY A 568 -26.50 27.95 7.03
C GLY A 568 -27.64 28.02 8.06
N GLN A 569 -28.30 26.90 8.34
CA GLN A 569 -29.40 26.78 9.31
C GLN A 569 -28.84 26.56 10.73
N ASN A 570 -28.05 27.53 11.21
CA ASN A 570 -27.25 27.40 12.43
C ASN A 570 -28.09 27.19 13.70
N ALA A 571 -29.29 27.75 13.80
CA ALA A 571 -30.16 27.57 14.96
C ALA A 571 -30.63 26.10 15.10
N GLU A 572 -31.12 25.51 14.00
CA GLU A 572 -31.54 24.10 13.97
C GLU A 572 -30.35 23.16 14.18
N ALA A 573 -29.18 23.50 13.61
CA ALA A 573 -27.94 22.76 13.87
C ALA A 573 -27.61 22.73 15.37
N ALA A 574 -27.68 23.87 16.06
CA ALA A 574 -27.42 23.95 17.49
C ALA A 574 -28.43 23.12 18.31
N GLU A 575 -29.72 23.15 17.97
CA GLU A 575 -30.75 22.35 18.65
C GLU A 575 -30.46 20.84 18.57
N HIS A 576 -30.07 20.35 17.39
CA HIS A 576 -29.68 18.95 17.19
C HIS A 576 -28.39 18.59 17.92
N LEU A 577 -27.38 19.47 17.95
CA LEU A 577 -26.16 19.26 18.73
C LEU A 577 -26.45 19.23 20.24
N ILE A 578 -27.30 20.12 20.74
CA ILE A 578 -27.71 20.13 22.14
C ILE A 578 -28.49 18.86 22.50
N TRP A 579 -29.25 18.27 21.58
CA TRP A 579 -29.82 16.94 21.78
C TRP A 579 -28.73 15.86 21.91
N ALA A 580 -27.72 15.87 21.02
CA ALA A 580 -26.61 14.92 21.09
C ALA A 580 -25.84 15.05 22.41
N VAL A 581 -25.62 16.28 22.88
CA VAL A 581 -25.03 16.57 24.19
C VAL A 581 -25.90 16.04 25.34
N ARG A 582 -27.21 16.33 25.35
CA ARG A 582 -28.11 15.89 26.43
C ARG A 582 -28.24 14.38 26.55
N SER A 583 -28.12 13.66 25.44
CA SER A 583 -28.18 12.19 25.41
C SER A 583 -26.82 11.52 25.68
N GLY A 584 -25.73 12.28 25.71
CA GLY A 584 -24.36 11.76 25.80
C GLY A 584 -23.82 11.15 24.50
N HIS A 585 -24.60 11.19 23.40
CA HIS A 585 -24.18 10.61 22.12
C HIS A 585 -23.24 11.53 21.37
N ARG A 586 -22.01 11.08 21.09
CA ARG A 586 -20.95 11.90 20.44
C ARG A 586 -20.76 13.26 21.12
N GLU A 587 -20.93 13.31 22.44
CA GLU A 587 -20.96 14.57 23.18
C GLU A 587 -19.70 15.42 22.99
N SER A 588 -18.50 14.81 23.03
CA SER A 588 -17.24 15.53 22.85
C SER A 588 -17.21 16.32 21.53
N VAL A 589 -17.43 15.65 20.40
CA VAL A 589 -17.39 16.30 19.09
C VAL A 589 -18.62 17.20 18.85
N ALA A 590 -19.77 16.90 19.45
CA ALA A 590 -20.92 17.81 19.39
C ALA A 590 -20.61 19.14 20.10
N ARG A 591 -19.95 19.09 21.26
CA ARG A 591 -19.47 20.27 21.98
C ARG A 591 -18.38 21.00 21.20
N TYR A 592 -17.48 20.28 20.53
CA TYR A 592 -16.51 20.90 19.62
C TYR A 592 -17.22 21.76 18.56
N VAL A 593 -18.21 21.19 17.86
CA VAL A 593 -18.94 21.90 16.79
C VAL A 593 -19.71 23.11 17.35
N LEU A 594 -20.34 23.00 18.52
CA LEU A 594 -20.96 24.14 19.21
C LEU A 594 -19.94 25.24 19.54
N GLY A 595 -18.76 24.87 20.02
CA GLY A 595 -17.69 25.81 20.32
C GLY A 595 -17.14 26.52 19.07
N GLU A 596 -17.00 25.79 17.96
CA GLU A 596 -16.61 26.36 16.67
C GLU A 596 -17.68 27.32 16.12
N MET A 597 -18.96 26.99 16.29
CA MET A 597 -20.08 27.89 15.96
C MET A 597 -20.07 29.15 16.83
N ALA A 598 -19.81 29.03 18.14
CA ALA A 598 -19.67 30.18 19.03
C ALA A 598 -18.49 31.09 18.63
N LEU A 599 -17.35 30.51 18.23
CA LEU A 599 -16.23 31.27 17.65
C LEU A 599 -16.66 32.04 16.39
N ALA A 600 -17.38 31.38 15.49
CA ALA A 600 -17.86 31.99 14.25
C ALA A 600 -18.83 33.15 14.50
N ASN A 601 -19.59 33.10 15.61
CA ASN A 601 -20.48 34.18 16.07
C ASN A 601 -19.76 35.26 16.88
N GLY A 602 -18.44 35.18 17.06
CA GLY A 602 -17.66 36.15 17.84
C GLY A 602 -17.86 36.04 19.36
N GLN A 603 -18.21 34.86 19.86
CA GLN A 603 -18.50 34.60 21.27
C GLN A 603 -17.41 33.70 21.91
N PRO A 604 -16.19 34.21 22.17
CA PRO A 604 -15.07 33.38 22.61
C PRO A 604 -15.26 32.79 24.02
N VAL A 605 -16.04 33.42 24.90
CA VAL A 605 -16.29 32.89 26.25
C VAL A 605 -17.17 31.63 26.19
N GLU A 606 -18.26 31.67 25.43
CA GLU A 606 -19.13 30.52 25.19
C GLU A 606 -18.38 29.40 24.45
N ALA A 607 -17.52 29.77 23.50
CA ALA A 607 -16.65 28.81 22.83
C ALA A 607 -15.73 28.08 23.82
N ILE A 608 -15.11 28.80 24.76
CA ILE A 608 -14.27 28.20 25.81
C ILE A 608 -15.08 27.20 26.65
N GLU A 609 -16.33 27.52 27.02
CA GLU A 609 -17.18 26.61 27.79
C GLU A 609 -17.40 25.28 27.05
N HIS A 610 -17.83 25.35 25.79
CA HIS A 610 -18.05 24.16 24.99
C HIS A 610 -16.77 23.38 24.69
N LEU A 611 -15.70 24.06 24.27
CA LEU A 611 -14.43 23.42 23.91
C LEU A 611 -13.71 22.84 25.12
N SER A 612 -13.79 23.47 26.30
CA SER A 612 -13.25 22.90 27.53
C SER A 612 -13.94 21.61 27.91
N GLN A 613 -15.26 21.52 27.71
CA GLN A 613 -16.02 20.29 27.95
C GLN A 613 -15.70 19.22 26.89
N SER A 614 -15.50 19.61 25.62
CA SER A 614 -15.01 18.70 24.58
C SER A 614 -13.66 18.07 24.96
N VAL A 615 -12.67 18.90 25.32
CA VAL A 615 -11.35 18.42 25.77
C VAL A 615 -11.41 17.63 27.09
N LEU A 616 -12.37 17.93 27.97
CA LEU A 616 -12.56 17.13 29.20
C LEU A 616 -13.06 15.71 28.88
N LEU A 617 -13.95 15.58 27.89
CA LEU A 617 -14.51 14.30 27.46
C LEU A 617 -13.55 13.50 26.58
N ASP A 618 -12.74 14.17 25.75
CA ASP A 618 -11.65 13.58 24.99
C ASP A 618 -10.37 14.42 25.09
N PRO A 619 -9.49 14.14 26.08
CA PRO A 619 -8.27 14.93 26.28
C PRO A 619 -7.20 14.71 25.20
N ARG A 620 -7.37 13.70 24.32
CA ARG A 620 -6.44 13.44 23.21
C ARG A 620 -6.81 14.19 21.94
N ASP A 621 -8.00 14.80 21.87
CA ASP A 621 -8.45 15.54 20.68
C ASP A 621 -7.57 16.78 20.42
N LEU A 622 -6.64 16.64 19.48
CA LEU A 622 -5.67 17.67 19.09
C LEU A 622 -6.37 18.88 18.47
N LYS A 623 -7.45 18.67 17.70
CA LYS A 623 -8.17 19.77 17.05
C LYS A 623 -9.00 20.55 18.06
N ALA A 624 -9.72 19.90 18.97
CA ALA A 624 -10.43 20.60 20.05
C ALA A 624 -9.48 21.36 20.99
N ARG A 625 -8.32 20.79 21.32
CA ARG A 625 -7.29 21.49 22.12
C ARG A 625 -6.75 22.74 21.40
N THR A 626 -6.53 22.64 20.09
CA THR A 626 -6.10 23.78 19.27
C THR A 626 -7.18 24.87 19.18
N MET A 627 -8.43 24.48 18.94
CA MET A 627 -9.56 25.42 18.89
C MET A 627 -9.85 26.06 20.25
N LEU A 628 -9.62 25.34 21.35
CA LEU A 628 -9.69 25.90 22.69
C LEU A 628 -8.59 26.93 22.92
N ALA A 629 -7.36 26.68 22.47
CA ALA A 629 -6.27 27.66 22.55
C ALA A 629 -6.60 28.92 21.73
N LEU A 630 -7.18 28.77 20.54
CA LEU A 630 -7.72 29.88 19.75
C LEU A 630 -8.77 30.69 20.52
N ALA A 631 -9.75 30.02 21.12
CA ALA A 631 -10.80 30.68 21.91
C ALA A 631 -10.22 31.43 23.13
N GLU A 632 -9.27 30.81 23.83
CA GLU A 632 -8.53 31.40 24.95
C GLU A 632 -7.72 32.63 24.51
N ARG A 633 -7.03 32.59 23.36
CA ARG A 633 -6.33 33.74 22.78
C ARG A 633 -7.29 34.89 22.50
N LEU A 634 -8.43 34.60 21.86
CA LEU A 634 -9.44 35.61 21.53
C LEU A 634 -10.11 36.21 22.78
N ALA A 635 -10.18 35.45 23.88
CA ALA A 635 -10.62 35.94 25.19
C ALA A 635 -9.51 36.65 26.00
N GLY A 636 -8.29 36.78 25.46
CA GLY A 636 -7.16 37.42 26.12
C GLY A 636 -6.44 36.57 27.17
N ARG A 637 -6.73 35.26 27.25
CA ARG A 637 -6.12 34.31 28.21
C ARG A 637 -4.82 33.71 27.64
N LEU A 638 -3.85 34.57 27.32
CA LEU A 638 -2.70 34.22 26.51
C LEU A 638 -1.75 33.18 27.15
N GLU A 639 -1.61 33.19 28.47
CA GLU A 639 -0.75 32.24 29.20
C GLU A 639 -1.27 30.80 29.07
N VAL A 640 -2.57 30.62 29.29
CA VAL A 640 -3.23 29.30 29.23
C VAL A 640 -3.27 28.82 27.78
N ALA A 641 -3.61 29.71 26.84
CA ALA A 641 -3.58 29.42 25.41
C ALA A 641 -2.20 28.91 24.98
N GLN A 642 -1.13 29.59 25.44
CA GLN A 642 0.24 29.18 25.11
C GLN A 642 0.60 27.80 25.69
N GLN A 643 0.31 27.55 26.97
CA GLN A 643 0.60 26.23 27.57
C GLN A 643 -0.10 25.11 26.81
N ARG A 644 -1.36 25.34 26.41
CA ARG A 644 -2.16 24.37 25.68
C ARG A 644 -1.61 24.11 24.29
N ILE A 645 -1.29 25.15 23.53
CA ILE A 645 -0.81 25.01 22.16
C ILE A 645 0.59 24.41 22.11
N ASP A 646 1.47 24.78 23.06
CA ASP A 646 2.82 24.23 23.15
C ASP A 646 2.76 22.71 23.40
N ALA A 647 1.79 22.24 24.19
CA ALA A 647 1.56 20.81 24.41
C ALA A 647 1.04 20.08 23.16
N VAL A 648 0.16 20.71 22.35
CA VAL A 648 -0.29 20.13 21.07
C VAL A 648 0.88 20.04 20.09
N VAL A 649 1.67 21.11 19.95
CA VAL A 649 2.83 21.14 19.05
C VAL A 649 3.93 20.16 19.49
N GLN A 650 4.05 19.89 20.79
CA GLN A 650 4.96 18.86 21.30
C GLN A 650 4.51 17.44 20.87
N GLU A 651 3.22 17.16 20.97
CA GLU A 651 2.62 15.86 20.63
C GLU A 651 2.55 15.62 19.11
N MET A 652 2.14 16.63 18.34
CA MET A 652 2.04 16.57 16.88
C MET A 652 2.72 17.78 16.21
N PRO A 653 4.05 17.81 16.12
CA PRO A 653 4.81 18.95 15.61
C PRO A 653 4.59 19.30 14.14
N ILE A 654 3.87 18.47 13.37
CA ILE A 654 3.52 18.74 11.96
C ILE A 654 2.13 19.36 11.79
N ASP A 655 1.35 19.53 12.86
CA ASP A 655 0.00 20.10 12.76
C ASP A 655 0.07 21.59 12.37
N TYR A 656 -0.35 21.89 11.15
CA TYR A 656 -0.26 23.24 10.58
C TYR A 656 -1.13 24.26 11.32
N LEU A 657 -2.34 23.86 11.75
CA LEU A 657 -3.26 24.74 12.47
C LEU A 657 -2.69 25.08 13.85
N ALA A 658 -2.19 24.07 14.55
CA ALA A 658 -1.59 24.26 15.86
C ALA A 658 -0.33 25.14 15.80
N ARG A 659 0.52 24.93 14.77
CA ARG A 659 1.71 25.76 14.51
C ARG A 659 1.35 27.20 14.17
N HIS A 660 0.32 27.43 13.37
CA HIS A 660 -0.14 28.80 13.07
C HIS A 660 -0.71 29.48 14.32
N GLU A 661 -1.49 28.75 15.13
CA GLU A 661 -2.05 29.30 16.36
C GLU A 661 -0.94 29.59 17.40
N GLN A 662 0.10 28.76 17.49
CA GLN A 662 1.29 29.03 18.30
C GLN A 662 1.98 30.34 17.89
N TYR A 663 2.12 30.59 16.58
CA TYR A 663 2.63 31.86 16.06
C TYR A 663 1.75 33.05 16.47
N GLU A 664 0.43 32.96 16.27
CA GLU A 664 -0.49 34.06 16.63
C GLU A 664 -0.50 34.33 18.15
N ILE A 665 -0.39 33.30 18.98
CA ILE A 665 -0.26 33.43 20.44
C ILE A 665 1.06 34.12 20.81
N HIS A 666 2.20 33.68 20.27
CA HIS A 666 3.49 34.33 20.55
C HIS A 666 3.51 35.80 20.13
N LYS A 667 2.90 36.13 18.99
CA LYS A 667 2.75 37.50 18.53
C LYS A 667 1.87 38.32 19.48
N ALA A 668 0.73 37.78 19.91
CA ALA A 668 -0.16 38.44 20.87
C ALA A 668 0.51 38.71 22.23
N ARG A 669 1.49 37.87 22.61
CA ARG A 669 2.29 38.04 23.83
C ARG A 669 3.50 38.98 23.68
N GLY A 670 3.78 39.49 22.48
CA GLY A 670 4.99 40.28 22.22
C GLY A 670 6.28 39.46 22.28
N HIS A 671 6.20 38.13 22.11
CA HIS A 671 7.37 37.24 22.05
C HIS A 671 7.91 37.15 20.61
N ASP A 672 8.34 38.28 20.04
CA ASP A 672 8.66 38.40 18.61
C ASP A 672 9.70 37.37 18.12
N GLY A 673 10.69 37.01 18.94
CA GLY A 673 11.67 35.97 18.63
C GLY A 673 11.03 34.59 18.42
N LYS A 674 10.19 34.16 19.38
CA LYS A 674 9.48 32.87 19.30
C LYS A 674 8.43 32.86 18.20
N ALA A 675 7.76 33.99 17.98
CA ALA A 675 6.82 34.15 16.88
C ALA A 675 7.55 33.97 15.53
N LYS A 676 8.72 34.58 15.36
CA LYS A 676 9.54 34.41 14.15
C LYS A 676 9.97 32.95 13.95
N GLU A 677 10.43 32.28 15.01
CA GLU A 677 10.80 30.86 14.95
C GLU A 677 9.62 29.98 14.52
N SER A 678 8.45 30.16 15.15
CA SER A 678 7.22 29.41 14.84
C SER A 678 6.77 29.66 13.40
N TRP A 679 6.85 30.91 12.93
CA TRP A 679 6.51 31.28 11.56
C TRP A 679 7.46 30.66 10.54
N THR A 680 8.76 30.68 10.80
CA THR A 680 9.76 30.05 9.93
C THR A 680 9.51 28.56 9.80
N GLU A 681 9.26 27.88 10.91
CA GLU A 681 8.99 26.43 10.91
C GLU A 681 7.66 26.10 10.23
N LEU A 682 6.58 26.85 10.52
CA LEU A 682 5.30 26.69 9.83
C LEU A 682 5.47 26.77 8.31
N TRP A 683 6.18 27.79 7.80
CA TRP A 683 6.37 27.93 6.36
C TRP A 683 7.28 26.89 5.75
N ARG A 684 8.20 26.28 6.51
CA ARG A 684 8.97 25.13 6.03
C ARG A 684 8.06 23.93 5.76
N LEU A 685 7.01 23.75 6.57
CA LEU A 685 6.00 22.70 6.39
C LEU A 685 5.00 23.07 5.28
N LEU A 686 4.41 24.27 5.33
CA LEU A 686 3.40 24.71 4.36
C LEU A 686 3.94 24.87 2.92
N ALA A 687 5.23 25.15 2.75
CA ALA A 687 5.81 25.37 1.42
C ALA A 687 5.89 24.10 0.55
N ARG A 688 5.70 22.90 1.15
CA ARG A 688 5.78 21.64 0.43
C ARG A 688 4.65 21.48 -0.58
N GLU A 689 3.41 21.76 -0.17
CA GLU A 689 2.22 21.59 -1.02
C GLU A 689 1.18 22.70 -0.74
N PRO A 690 0.54 23.28 -1.78
CA PRO A 690 -0.48 24.32 -1.61
C PRO A 690 -1.71 23.88 -0.79
N ASP A 691 -2.02 22.57 -0.81
CA ASP A 691 -3.12 21.99 -0.05
C ASP A 691 -2.99 22.23 1.45
N SER A 692 -1.78 22.19 2.01
CA SER A 692 -1.54 22.45 3.44
C SER A 692 -1.95 23.86 3.84
N VAL A 693 -1.84 24.84 2.94
CA VAL A 693 -2.32 26.22 3.17
C VAL A 693 -3.85 26.27 3.17
N LEU A 694 -4.49 25.57 2.23
CA LEU A 694 -5.95 25.50 2.12
C LEU A 694 -6.56 24.84 3.36
N GLU A 695 -5.95 23.79 3.92
CA GLU A 695 -6.36 23.18 5.19
C GLU A 695 -6.47 24.22 6.32
N VAL A 696 -5.39 24.99 6.55
CA VAL A 696 -5.37 26.03 7.59
C VAL A 696 -6.40 27.13 7.30
N ALA A 697 -6.51 27.55 6.04
CA ALA A 697 -7.44 28.59 5.63
C ALA A 697 -8.90 28.20 5.88
N PHE A 698 -9.28 26.95 5.54
CA PHE A 698 -10.64 26.45 5.77
C PHE A 698 -10.92 26.16 7.25
N ASP A 699 -9.95 25.67 8.02
CA ASP A 699 -10.09 25.51 9.48
C ASP A 699 -10.43 26.86 10.15
N TYR A 700 -9.69 27.93 9.83
CA TYR A 700 -10.01 29.26 10.35
C TYR A 700 -11.35 29.80 9.82
N ALA A 701 -11.70 29.53 8.57
CA ALA A 701 -12.96 29.98 7.98
C ALA A 701 -14.17 29.34 8.68
N ALA A 702 -14.07 28.05 9.04
CA ALA A 702 -15.10 27.32 9.77
C ALA A 702 -15.39 27.94 11.16
N ALA A 703 -14.35 28.49 11.81
CA ALA A 703 -14.42 29.24 13.06
C ALA A 703 -14.73 30.75 12.88
N GLY A 704 -15.11 31.18 11.67
CA GLY A 704 -15.40 32.57 11.33
C GLY A 704 -14.20 33.52 11.34
N ARG A 705 -12.97 32.99 11.42
CA ARG A 705 -11.71 33.74 11.47
C ARG A 705 -11.17 34.05 10.07
N ARG A 706 -12.04 34.63 9.22
CA ARG A 706 -11.71 34.92 7.81
C ARG A 706 -10.49 35.84 7.64
N GLY A 707 -10.21 36.71 8.61
CA GLY A 707 -9.02 37.56 8.58
C GLY A 707 -7.72 36.74 8.62
N GLU A 708 -7.65 35.75 9.50
CA GLU A 708 -6.57 34.76 9.58
C GLU A 708 -6.47 33.94 8.28
N SER A 709 -7.61 33.43 7.77
CA SER A 709 -7.67 32.71 6.49
C SER A 709 -7.11 33.53 5.31
N ARG A 710 -7.47 34.81 5.20
CA ARG A 710 -6.95 35.67 4.12
C ARG A 710 -5.45 35.92 4.26
N ARG A 711 -4.95 36.21 5.46
CA ARG A 711 -3.52 36.48 5.68
C ARG A 711 -2.64 35.30 5.29
N ILE A 712 -3.03 34.06 5.60
CA ILE A 712 -2.23 32.89 5.24
C ILE A 712 -2.22 32.65 3.72
N LEU A 713 -3.36 32.87 3.05
CA LEU A 713 -3.46 32.78 1.58
C LEU A 713 -2.66 33.88 0.88
N GLU A 714 -2.80 35.13 1.33
CA GLU A 714 -2.05 36.29 0.80
C GLU A 714 -0.54 36.06 0.93
N GLU A 715 -0.09 35.52 2.06
CA GLU A 715 1.32 35.19 2.27
C GLU A 715 1.79 34.03 1.37
N ALA A 716 0.97 33.00 1.18
CA ALA A 716 1.28 31.90 0.27
C ALA A 716 1.46 32.40 -1.17
N ILE A 717 0.52 33.20 -1.67
CA ILE A 717 0.57 33.82 -2.99
C ILE A 717 1.81 34.71 -3.12
N ARG A 718 2.08 35.55 -2.12
CA ARG A 718 3.27 36.42 -2.11
C ARG A 718 4.58 35.63 -2.19
N ARG A 719 4.66 34.49 -1.49
CA ARG A 719 5.84 33.60 -1.49
C ARG A 719 6.00 32.80 -2.79
N ALA A 720 4.88 32.43 -3.42
CA ALA A 720 4.85 31.78 -4.72
C ALA A 720 5.32 32.74 -5.84
N ALA A 721 4.97 34.02 -5.73
CA ALA A 721 5.39 35.06 -6.67
C ALA A 721 6.88 35.50 -6.54
N ALA A 722 7.56 35.16 -5.44
CA ALA A 722 8.96 35.49 -5.27
C ALA A 722 9.85 34.69 -6.23
N PRO A 723 10.94 35.28 -6.79
CA PRO A 723 11.84 34.58 -7.69
C PRO A 723 12.28 33.23 -7.09
N PRO A 724 12.24 32.14 -7.86
CA PRO A 724 12.66 30.84 -7.34
C PRO A 724 14.12 30.90 -6.90
N ALA A 725 14.45 30.19 -5.82
CA ALA A 725 15.83 29.81 -5.58
C ALA A 725 16.29 28.90 -6.73
N THR A 726 17.59 28.89 -7.05
CA THR A 726 18.13 28.12 -8.18
C THR A 726 17.68 26.66 -8.14
N GLY A 727 16.87 26.23 -9.11
CA GLY A 727 16.42 24.84 -9.28
C GLY A 727 14.99 24.51 -8.81
N GLU A 728 14.27 25.43 -8.15
CA GLU A 728 12.87 25.19 -7.73
C GLU A 728 11.85 25.60 -8.81
N VAL A 729 10.92 24.70 -9.16
CA VAL A 729 9.73 25.05 -9.94
C VAL A 729 8.62 25.44 -8.96
N LYS A 730 8.54 26.73 -8.60
CA LYS A 730 7.37 27.25 -7.88
C LYS A 730 6.20 27.39 -8.84
N ARG A 731 5.10 26.70 -8.56
CA ARG A 731 3.84 26.88 -9.29
C ARG A 731 2.88 27.68 -8.44
N ASP A 732 2.45 28.80 -8.97
CA ASP A 732 1.28 29.50 -8.45
C ASP A 732 0.05 28.60 -8.61
N ASN A 733 -0.67 28.31 -7.52
CA ASN A 733 -1.80 27.40 -7.54
C ASN A 733 -3.11 28.18 -7.67
N PRO A 734 -3.87 28.00 -8.76
CA PRO A 734 -5.16 28.67 -9.00
C PRO A 734 -6.14 28.60 -7.83
N MET A 735 -6.15 27.49 -7.09
CA MET A 735 -7.09 27.30 -5.97
C MET A 735 -6.81 28.26 -4.80
N LEU A 736 -5.57 28.73 -4.62
CA LEU A 736 -5.27 29.75 -3.60
C LEU A 736 -5.96 31.07 -3.97
N HIS A 737 -5.87 31.49 -5.23
CA HIS A 737 -6.51 32.68 -5.77
C HIS A 737 -8.03 32.58 -5.75
N TYR A 738 -8.61 31.48 -6.22
CA TYR A 738 -10.06 31.30 -6.16
C TYR A 738 -10.58 31.34 -4.72
N THR A 739 -9.88 30.69 -3.78
CA THR A 739 -10.28 30.68 -2.36
C THR A 739 -10.14 32.06 -1.73
N LEU A 740 -9.07 32.80 -2.02
CA LEU A 740 -8.90 34.17 -1.55
C LEU A 740 -9.99 35.10 -2.11
N GLY A 741 -10.29 34.98 -3.40
CA GLY A 741 -11.39 35.71 -4.04
C GLY A 741 -12.74 35.43 -3.41
N TYR A 742 -13.02 34.16 -3.10
CA TYR A 742 -14.22 33.75 -2.37
C TYR A 742 -14.35 34.42 -1.01
N PHE A 743 -13.27 34.47 -0.22
CA PHE A 743 -13.30 35.14 1.07
C PHE A 743 -13.42 36.67 0.95
N TYR A 744 -12.82 37.30 -0.06
CA TYR A 744 -13.04 38.71 -0.34
C TYR A 744 -14.50 39.02 -0.71
N GLU A 745 -15.14 38.16 -1.51
CA GLU A 745 -16.55 38.32 -1.87
C GLU A 745 -17.45 38.20 -0.64
N GLN A 746 -17.18 37.24 0.26
CA GLN A 746 -17.92 37.10 1.52
C GLN A 746 -17.76 38.30 2.46
N ASP A 747 -16.60 38.97 2.43
CA ASP A 747 -16.36 40.22 3.17
C ASP A 747 -16.98 41.45 2.46
N GLY A 748 -17.59 41.27 1.28
CA GLY A 748 -18.22 42.33 0.50
C GLY A 748 -17.28 43.10 -0.44
N ASP A 749 -16.00 42.73 -0.50
CA ASP A 749 -15.00 43.35 -1.38
C ASP A 749 -14.99 42.72 -2.78
N ARG A 750 -15.98 43.13 -3.58
CA ARG A 750 -16.16 42.60 -4.95
C ARG A 750 -15.01 42.94 -5.91
N ALA A 751 -14.31 44.04 -5.68
CA ALA A 751 -13.21 44.46 -6.53
C ALA A 751 -12.00 43.52 -6.37
N ARG A 752 -11.57 43.26 -5.12
CA ARG A 752 -10.50 42.30 -4.85
C ARG A 752 -10.92 40.88 -5.22
N ALA A 753 -12.15 40.48 -4.88
CA ALA A 753 -12.67 39.17 -5.28
C ALA A 753 -12.54 38.92 -6.79
N SER A 754 -12.99 39.88 -7.60
CA SER A 754 -12.90 39.78 -9.06
C SER A 754 -11.46 39.72 -9.56
N SER A 755 -10.55 40.50 -8.95
CA SER A 755 -9.12 40.45 -9.27
C SER A 755 -8.52 39.07 -9.01
N GLU A 756 -8.80 38.49 -7.84
CA GLU A 756 -8.30 37.16 -7.48
C GLU A 756 -8.87 36.05 -8.36
N TYR A 757 -10.18 36.09 -8.67
CA TYR A 757 -10.77 35.13 -9.62
C TYR A 757 -10.12 35.20 -11.01
N LEU A 758 -9.79 36.40 -11.49
CA LEU A 758 -9.06 36.57 -12.75
C LEU A 758 -7.62 36.04 -12.70
N MET A 759 -6.97 36.07 -11.53
CA MET A 759 -5.66 35.46 -11.33
C MET A 759 -5.77 33.93 -11.35
N GLY A 760 -6.76 33.36 -10.64
CA GLY A 760 -7.07 31.93 -10.70
C GLY A 760 -7.30 31.44 -12.14
N ALA A 761 -8.08 32.19 -12.93
CA ALA A 761 -8.37 31.87 -14.32
C ALA A 761 -7.13 31.82 -15.23
N LYS A 762 -6.05 32.51 -14.88
CA LYS A 762 -4.80 32.56 -15.67
C LYS A 762 -3.78 31.50 -15.28
N GLY A 763 -3.94 30.86 -14.11
CA GLY A 763 -2.95 29.91 -13.63
C GLY A 763 -2.96 28.58 -14.40
N ASP A 764 -1.86 27.85 -14.32
CA ASP A 764 -1.65 26.58 -15.02
C ASP A 764 -2.56 25.47 -14.43
N PRO A 765 -3.39 24.81 -15.25
CA PRO A 765 -4.28 23.73 -14.78
C PRO A 765 -3.62 22.39 -14.54
N ALA A 766 -2.34 22.23 -14.90
CA ALA A 766 -1.62 20.99 -14.68
C ALA A 766 -1.40 20.71 -13.19
N PHE A 767 -1.75 19.50 -12.74
CA PHE A 767 -1.54 19.01 -11.37
C PHE A 767 -2.27 19.79 -10.27
N VAL A 768 -3.36 20.47 -10.63
CA VAL A 768 -4.26 21.16 -9.68
C VAL A 768 -5.51 20.30 -9.47
N PHE A 769 -5.63 19.71 -8.28
CA PHE A 769 -6.61 18.66 -7.97
C PHE A 769 -7.48 19.01 -6.75
N PRO A 770 -8.46 19.94 -6.91
CA PRO A 770 -9.38 20.30 -5.84
C PRO A 770 -10.28 19.13 -5.45
N HIS A 771 -10.38 18.85 -4.16
CA HIS A 771 -11.01 17.65 -3.60
C HIS A 771 -11.83 17.95 -2.33
N ARG A 772 -11.92 19.20 -1.89
CA ARG A 772 -12.69 19.61 -0.71
C ARG A 772 -14.12 19.95 -1.10
N VAL A 773 -15.08 19.74 -0.21
CA VAL A 773 -16.48 20.09 -0.51
C VAL A 773 -16.65 21.62 -0.57
N GLU A 774 -15.87 22.33 0.23
CA GLU A 774 -15.76 23.78 0.30
C GLU A 774 -15.38 24.37 -1.06
N GLU A 775 -14.49 23.70 -1.81
CA GLU A 775 -14.02 24.15 -3.12
C GLU A 775 -15.14 24.15 -4.18
N ILE A 776 -16.19 23.34 -4.02
CA ILE A 776 -17.38 23.39 -4.89
C ILE A 776 -18.04 24.77 -4.81
N ALA A 777 -18.18 25.32 -3.59
CA ALA A 777 -18.77 26.64 -3.39
C ALA A 777 -17.86 27.76 -3.92
N VAL A 778 -16.55 27.64 -3.66
CA VAL A 778 -15.52 28.56 -4.18
C VAL A 778 -15.58 28.65 -5.71
N LEU A 779 -15.55 27.51 -6.40
CA LEU A 779 -15.52 27.46 -7.86
C LEU A 779 -16.85 27.90 -8.49
N ARG A 780 -17.99 27.58 -7.87
CA ARG A 780 -19.30 28.10 -8.32
C ARG A 780 -19.38 29.62 -8.20
N LYS A 781 -18.80 30.21 -7.15
CA LYS A 781 -18.72 31.67 -7.00
C LYS A 781 -17.79 32.31 -8.01
N ALA A 782 -16.62 31.71 -8.25
CA ALA A 782 -15.71 32.16 -9.30
C ALA A 782 -16.40 32.17 -10.68
N LEU A 783 -17.13 31.11 -11.04
CA LEU A 783 -17.89 31.04 -12.29
C LEU A 783 -19.05 32.04 -12.36
N ALA A 784 -19.72 32.32 -11.24
CA ALA A 784 -20.76 33.34 -11.20
C ALA A 784 -20.19 34.76 -11.42
N ALA A 785 -18.98 35.02 -10.91
CA ALA A 785 -18.27 36.29 -11.10
C ALA A 785 -17.60 36.41 -12.48
N ASN A 786 -17.11 35.30 -13.03
CA ASN A 786 -16.50 35.19 -14.36
C ASN A 786 -17.06 33.99 -15.13
N PRO A 787 -18.19 34.14 -15.85
CA PRO A 787 -18.83 33.05 -16.59
C PRO A 787 -18.02 32.48 -17.77
N ASN A 788 -16.91 33.10 -18.14
CA ASN A 788 -16.03 32.65 -19.22
C ASN A 788 -14.80 31.87 -18.72
N ASP A 789 -14.75 31.53 -17.43
CA ASP A 789 -13.62 30.81 -16.82
C ASP A 789 -13.68 29.30 -17.09
N GLY A 790 -13.04 28.86 -18.18
CA GLY A 790 -12.91 27.44 -18.52
C GLY A 790 -12.12 26.62 -17.50
N HIS A 791 -11.16 27.24 -16.78
CA HIS A 791 -10.38 26.57 -15.75
C HIS A 791 -11.22 26.30 -14.50
N ALA A 792 -11.98 27.28 -14.01
CA ALA A 792 -12.89 27.09 -12.89
C ALA A 792 -13.94 26.00 -13.18
N ALA A 793 -14.47 25.94 -14.42
CA ALA A 793 -15.37 24.87 -14.85
C ALA A 793 -14.68 23.49 -14.85
N TYR A 794 -13.43 23.41 -15.30
CA TYR A 794 -12.63 22.18 -15.27
C TYR A 794 -12.40 21.69 -13.84
N TYR A 795 -11.95 22.58 -12.95
CA TYR A 795 -11.75 22.28 -11.53
C TYR A 795 -13.04 21.86 -10.85
N LEU A 796 -14.16 22.53 -11.16
CA LEU A 796 -15.47 22.18 -10.62
C LEU A 796 -15.85 20.76 -11.02
N GLY A 797 -15.61 20.38 -12.28
CA GLY A 797 -15.82 19.00 -12.74
C GLY A 797 -14.98 17.98 -11.98
N ASN A 798 -13.70 18.28 -11.73
CA ASN A 798 -12.81 17.38 -10.99
C ASN A 798 -13.26 17.17 -9.54
N VAL A 799 -13.56 18.25 -8.80
CA VAL A 799 -13.99 18.13 -7.41
C VAL A 799 -15.35 17.43 -7.31
N LEU A 800 -16.29 17.70 -8.22
CA LEU A 800 -17.59 17.02 -8.26
C LEU A 800 -17.44 15.51 -8.52
N ALA A 801 -16.58 15.12 -9.46
CA ALA A 801 -16.31 13.71 -9.72
C ALA A 801 -15.65 13.02 -8.51
N SER A 802 -14.75 13.69 -7.80
CA SER A 802 -14.16 13.17 -6.55
C SER A 802 -15.20 12.92 -5.44
N LYS A 803 -16.38 13.53 -5.57
CA LYS A 803 -17.53 13.40 -4.66
C LYS A 803 -18.65 12.52 -5.22
N ASN A 804 -18.38 11.75 -6.29
CA ASN A 804 -19.35 10.87 -6.95
C ASN A 804 -20.59 11.62 -7.46
N ARG A 805 -20.43 12.90 -7.86
CA ARG A 805 -21.48 13.73 -8.48
C ARG A 805 -21.32 13.75 -9.99
N ASP A 806 -21.38 12.56 -10.59
CA ASP A 806 -20.91 12.29 -11.96
C ASP A 806 -21.66 13.10 -13.02
N GLU A 807 -22.97 13.30 -12.86
CA GLU A 807 -23.77 14.09 -13.82
C GLU A 807 -23.39 15.58 -13.80
N GLU A 808 -23.19 16.15 -12.61
CA GLU A 808 -22.75 17.53 -12.47
C GLU A 808 -21.31 17.71 -12.95
N ALA A 809 -20.44 16.74 -12.65
CA ALA A 809 -19.06 16.71 -13.16
C ALA A 809 -19.02 16.68 -14.69
N LEU A 810 -19.83 15.82 -15.32
CA LEU A 810 -19.98 15.74 -16.76
C LEU A 810 -20.47 17.07 -17.36
N SER A 811 -21.41 17.74 -16.70
CA SER A 811 -21.87 19.07 -17.13
C SER A 811 -20.76 20.12 -17.03
N ALA A 812 -20.02 20.14 -15.92
CA ALA A 812 -18.93 21.08 -15.70
C ALA A 812 -17.78 20.87 -16.69
N TRP A 813 -17.40 19.63 -17.00
CA TRP A 813 -16.37 19.36 -18.02
C TRP A 813 -16.82 19.67 -19.45
N ARG A 814 -18.11 19.49 -19.78
CA ARG A 814 -18.65 19.97 -21.07
C ARG A 814 -18.48 21.48 -21.18
N GLU A 815 -18.80 22.20 -20.13
CA GLU A 815 -18.67 23.66 -20.09
C GLU A 815 -17.21 24.09 -20.16
N ALA A 816 -16.31 23.41 -19.43
CA ALA A 816 -14.88 23.65 -19.51
C ALA A 816 -14.34 23.53 -20.94
N VAL A 817 -14.70 22.45 -21.65
CA VAL A 817 -14.29 22.23 -23.05
C VAL A 817 -14.95 23.23 -24.02
N ARG A 818 -16.15 23.71 -23.72
CA ARG A 818 -16.83 24.75 -24.50
C ARG A 818 -16.14 26.10 -24.37
N LEU A 819 -15.73 26.45 -23.15
CA LEU A 819 -15.08 27.71 -22.80
C LEU A 819 -13.60 27.73 -23.23
N ASP A 820 -12.90 26.62 -23.04
CA ASP A 820 -11.52 26.42 -23.48
C ASP A 820 -11.38 25.11 -24.29
N PRO A 821 -11.59 25.18 -25.62
CA PRO A 821 -11.39 24.05 -26.51
C PRO A 821 -9.94 23.57 -26.60
N SER A 822 -8.95 24.28 -26.06
CA SER A 822 -7.54 23.88 -26.12
C SER A 822 -7.12 22.99 -24.94
N ASN A 823 -7.91 22.95 -23.87
CA ASN A 823 -7.62 22.16 -22.68
C ASN A 823 -7.76 20.64 -22.94
N THR A 824 -6.65 20.00 -23.26
CA THR A 824 -6.59 18.56 -23.56
C THR A 824 -6.95 17.68 -22.36
N ILE A 825 -6.64 18.13 -21.13
CA ILE A 825 -6.97 17.42 -19.89
C ILE A 825 -8.49 17.41 -19.67
N ALA A 826 -9.15 18.55 -19.82
CA ALA A 826 -10.61 18.65 -19.73
C ALA A 826 -11.30 17.80 -20.81
N ARG A 827 -10.76 17.78 -22.04
CA ARG A 827 -11.26 16.90 -23.12
C ARG A 827 -11.12 15.43 -22.80
N ARG A 828 -9.97 15.02 -22.26
CA ARG A 828 -9.75 13.64 -21.81
C ARG A 828 -10.77 13.26 -20.74
N ASN A 829 -10.97 14.11 -19.72
CA ASN A 829 -11.93 13.83 -18.64
C ASN A 829 -13.37 13.74 -19.17
N LEU A 830 -13.76 14.65 -20.07
CA LEU A 830 -15.05 14.57 -20.75
C LEU A 830 -15.19 13.28 -21.58
N GLY A 831 -14.15 12.90 -22.33
CA GLY A 831 -14.11 11.65 -23.08
C GLY A 831 -14.32 10.43 -22.18
N ARG A 832 -13.62 10.39 -21.04
CA ARG A 832 -13.78 9.32 -20.05
C ARG A 832 -15.18 9.30 -19.42
N ALA A 833 -15.72 10.45 -19.06
CA ALA A 833 -17.08 10.58 -18.51
C ALA A 833 -18.16 10.14 -19.52
N LEU A 834 -17.98 10.44 -20.80
CA LEU A 834 -18.87 9.97 -21.87
C LEU A 834 -18.75 8.45 -22.07
N TRP A 835 -17.55 7.88 -21.96
CA TRP A 835 -17.35 6.45 -22.06
C TRP A 835 -18.09 5.69 -20.95
N VAL A 836 -17.93 6.10 -19.69
CA VAL A 836 -18.61 5.43 -18.55
C VAL A 836 -20.12 5.59 -18.57
N THR A 837 -20.66 6.59 -19.27
CA THR A 837 -22.10 6.79 -19.48
C THR A 837 -22.61 6.20 -20.80
N ASP A 838 -21.85 5.26 -21.38
CA ASP A 838 -22.14 4.51 -22.62
C ASP A 838 -22.34 5.38 -23.89
N LYS A 839 -21.77 6.59 -23.89
CA LYS A 839 -21.76 7.52 -25.05
C LYS A 839 -20.46 7.40 -25.83
N LYS A 840 -20.15 6.19 -26.28
CA LYS A 840 -18.84 5.76 -26.81
C LYS A 840 -18.33 6.57 -28.02
N GLU A 841 -19.17 6.90 -28.99
CA GLU A 841 -18.73 7.72 -30.14
C GLU A 841 -18.43 9.17 -29.74
N GLY A 842 -19.21 9.73 -28.82
CA GLY A 842 -18.92 11.05 -28.24
C GLY A 842 -17.58 11.05 -27.51
N ALA A 843 -17.30 9.99 -26.74
CA ALA A 843 -16.02 9.78 -26.08
C ALA A 843 -14.86 9.71 -27.08
N ALA A 844 -14.99 8.90 -28.13
CA ALA A 844 -13.98 8.76 -29.18
C ALA A 844 -13.65 10.10 -29.85
N SER A 845 -14.66 10.93 -30.12
CA SER A 845 -14.47 12.27 -30.67
C SER A 845 -13.66 13.18 -29.74
N GLN A 846 -13.93 13.15 -28.43
CA GLN A 846 -13.15 13.94 -27.46
C GLN A 846 -11.71 13.46 -27.35
N TYR A 847 -11.47 12.15 -27.35
CA TYR A 847 -10.12 11.60 -27.36
C TYR A 847 -9.34 11.98 -28.62
N GLN A 848 -9.96 11.95 -29.80
CA GLN A 848 -9.32 12.39 -31.04
C GLN A 848 -8.91 13.87 -30.99
N GLN A 849 -9.77 14.73 -30.42
CA GLN A 849 -9.45 16.15 -30.24
C GLN A 849 -8.36 16.37 -29.18
N ALA A 850 -8.35 15.59 -28.10
CA ALA A 850 -7.28 15.62 -27.11
C ALA A 850 -5.94 15.19 -27.73
N ILE A 851 -5.91 14.12 -28.54
CA ILE A 851 -4.72 13.66 -29.27
C ILE A 851 -4.22 14.73 -30.24
N ALA A 852 -5.12 15.44 -30.94
CA ALA A 852 -4.71 16.52 -31.84
C ALA A 852 -4.00 17.67 -31.10
N GLY A 853 -4.37 17.94 -29.84
CA GLY A 853 -3.72 18.95 -28.98
C GLY A 853 -2.48 18.44 -28.24
N ALA A 854 -2.37 17.14 -28.01
CA ALA A 854 -1.26 16.50 -27.30
C ALA A 854 -0.81 15.20 -28.02
N PRO A 855 -0.25 15.30 -29.25
CA PRO A 855 0.01 14.13 -30.10
C PRO A 855 1.06 13.17 -29.55
N GLU A 856 1.89 13.63 -28.61
CA GLU A 856 2.96 12.83 -28.00
C GLU A 856 2.50 12.04 -26.75
N ASP A 857 1.30 12.32 -26.22
CA ASP A 857 0.83 11.70 -24.99
C ASP A 857 0.27 10.29 -25.23
N TYR A 858 1.07 9.28 -24.90
CA TYR A 858 0.73 7.88 -25.10
C TYR A 858 -0.53 7.43 -24.35
N ARG A 859 -0.89 8.09 -23.25
CA ARG A 859 -2.04 7.70 -22.43
C ARG A 859 -3.34 7.89 -23.20
N LEU A 860 -3.43 8.94 -24.01
CA LEU A 860 -4.61 9.20 -24.85
C LEU A 860 -4.80 8.11 -25.91
N TYR A 861 -3.71 7.62 -26.51
CA TYR A 861 -3.76 6.53 -27.48
C TYR A 861 -4.15 5.19 -26.84
N VAL A 862 -3.62 4.90 -25.64
CA VAL A 862 -4.00 3.70 -24.88
C VAL A 862 -5.48 3.74 -24.52
N GLU A 863 -5.98 4.86 -24.00
CA GLU A 863 -7.38 5.01 -23.61
C GLU A 863 -8.34 4.90 -24.80
N ILE A 864 -8.08 5.60 -25.92
CA ILE A 864 -8.93 5.48 -27.11
C ILE A 864 -8.82 4.09 -27.75
N GLY A 865 -7.65 3.44 -27.67
CA GLY A 865 -7.45 2.08 -28.15
C GLY A 865 -8.31 1.06 -27.38
N ASN A 866 -8.38 1.20 -26.06
CA ASN A 866 -9.25 0.38 -25.21
C ASN A 866 -10.74 0.64 -25.49
N LEU A 867 -11.13 1.91 -25.69
CA LEU A 867 -12.50 2.26 -26.10
C LEU A 867 -12.87 1.60 -27.43
N PHE A 868 -12.01 1.66 -28.44
CA PHE A 868 -12.27 1.01 -29.73
C PHE A 868 -12.29 -0.52 -29.65
N ALA A 869 -11.52 -1.13 -28.75
CA ALA A 869 -11.61 -2.56 -28.48
C ALA A 869 -13.00 -2.93 -27.94
N GLU A 870 -13.52 -2.17 -26.96
CA GLU A 870 -14.85 -2.38 -26.39
C GLU A 870 -15.99 -2.15 -27.40
N MET A 871 -15.80 -1.22 -28.34
CA MET A 871 -16.74 -0.98 -29.45
C MET A 871 -16.67 -2.06 -30.55
N GLY A 872 -15.70 -2.97 -30.50
CA GLY A 872 -15.41 -3.90 -31.60
C GLY A 872 -14.85 -3.23 -32.85
N ALA A 873 -14.42 -1.97 -32.77
CA ALA A 873 -13.95 -1.15 -33.88
C ALA A 873 -12.45 -1.37 -34.17
N GLN A 874 -12.06 -2.61 -34.46
CA GLN A 874 -10.64 -3.01 -34.52
C GLN A 874 -9.84 -2.27 -35.61
N ASP A 875 -10.43 -1.99 -36.76
CA ASP A 875 -9.75 -1.22 -37.83
C ASP A 875 -9.41 0.20 -37.38
N ARG A 876 -10.32 0.86 -36.66
CA ARG A 876 -10.08 2.20 -36.08
C ARG A 876 -8.99 2.13 -35.01
N ARG A 877 -9.01 1.08 -34.18
CA ARG A 877 -8.02 0.82 -33.13
C ARG A 877 -6.60 0.67 -33.67
N VAL A 878 -6.40 -0.23 -34.64
CA VAL A 878 -5.08 -0.44 -35.23
C VAL A 878 -4.60 0.85 -35.91
N LYS A 879 -5.46 1.49 -36.71
CA LYS A 879 -5.11 2.72 -37.42
C LYS A 879 -4.69 3.86 -36.48
N VAL A 880 -5.41 4.10 -35.39
CA VAL A 880 -5.06 5.19 -34.46
C VAL A 880 -3.75 4.89 -33.72
N LEU A 881 -3.54 3.65 -33.27
CA LEU A 881 -2.30 3.27 -32.58
C LEU A 881 -1.10 3.32 -33.54
N GLU A 882 -1.23 2.81 -34.76
CA GLU A 882 -0.17 2.88 -35.78
C GLU A 882 0.10 4.30 -36.30
N SER A 883 -0.77 5.27 -36.01
CA SER A 883 -0.56 6.68 -36.37
C SER A 883 0.25 7.48 -35.33
N ALA A 884 0.45 6.94 -34.12
CA ALA A 884 1.10 7.66 -33.02
C ALA A 884 2.57 8.05 -33.36
N PRO A 885 3.10 9.18 -32.89
CA PRO A 885 4.50 9.56 -33.09
C PRO A 885 5.50 8.54 -32.51
N PRO A 886 6.75 8.45 -33.02
CA PRO A 886 7.74 7.50 -32.52
C PRO A 886 8.00 7.56 -31.01
N SER A 887 8.05 8.75 -30.42
CA SER A 887 8.24 8.97 -28.98
C SER A 887 7.19 8.26 -28.14
N THR A 888 5.93 8.36 -28.56
CA THR A 888 4.78 7.70 -27.95
C THR A 888 4.90 6.17 -27.96
N ARG A 889 5.51 5.60 -29.01
CA ARG A 889 5.63 4.15 -29.20
C ARG A 889 6.67 3.45 -28.32
N THR A 890 7.41 4.21 -27.52
CA THR A 890 8.45 3.68 -26.61
C THR A 890 7.91 3.28 -25.24
N HIS A 891 6.69 3.69 -24.89
CA HIS A 891 6.12 3.45 -23.57
C HIS A 891 5.49 2.06 -23.45
N THR A 892 5.82 1.33 -22.37
CA THR A 892 5.31 -0.02 -22.10
C THR A 892 3.78 -0.16 -22.25
N PRO A 893 2.93 0.69 -21.65
CA PRO A 893 1.47 0.54 -21.79
C PRO A 893 0.98 0.70 -23.23
N PHE A 894 1.64 1.58 -24.01
CA PHE A 894 1.34 1.76 -25.42
C PHE A 894 1.72 0.53 -26.25
N ILE A 895 2.92 -0.01 -26.03
CA ILE A 895 3.40 -1.21 -26.72
C ILE A 895 2.46 -2.39 -26.47
N GLN A 896 2.02 -2.58 -25.23
CA GLN A 896 1.02 -3.59 -24.88
C GLN A 896 -0.32 -3.35 -25.58
N ALA A 897 -0.80 -2.11 -25.64
CA ALA A 897 -2.07 -1.78 -26.32
C ALA A 897 -2.01 -2.05 -27.83
N LEU A 898 -0.89 -1.74 -28.49
CA LEU A 898 -0.66 -2.04 -29.91
C LEU A 898 -0.51 -3.53 -30.17
N ALA A 899 0.26 -4.25 -29.34
CA ALA A 899 0.40 -5.70 -29.43
C ALA A 899 -0.96 -6.41 -29.25
N ALA A 900 -1.79 -5.95 -28.31
CA ALA A 900 -3.15 -6.45 -28.14
C ALA A 900 -4.02 -6.22 -29.38
N ALA A 901 -3.94 -5.03 -30.01
CA ALA A 901 -4.66 -4.75 -31.25
C ALA A 901 -4.21 -5.68 -32.40
N TYR A 902 -2.92 -6.00 -32.49
CA TYR A 902 -2.40 -6.97 -33.44
C TYR A 902 -2.87 -8.41 -33.17
N VAL A 903 -2.90 -8.84 -31.91
CA VAL A 903 -3.45 -10.16 -31.53
C VAL A 903 -4.93 -10.25 -31.91
N ASP A 904 -5.73 -9.24 -31.57
CA ASP A 904 -7.18 -9.23 -31.85
C ASP A 904 -7.51 -9.21 -33.36
N THR A 905 -6.62 -8.62 -34.17
CA THR A 905 -6.72 -8.61 -35.65
C THR A 905 -5.95 -9.74 -36.32
N ARG A 906 -5.46 -10.72 -35.56
CA ARG A 906 -4.69 -11.89 -36.03
C ARG A 906 -3.36 -11.57 -36.74
N ARG A 907 -2.82 -10.36 -36.54
CA ARG A 907 -1.47 -9.95 -36.96
C ARG A 907 -0.41 -10.45 -35.97
N PHE A 908 -0.39 -11.76 -35.73
CA PHE A 908 0.39 -12.35 -34.64
C PHE A 908 1.91 -12.17 -34.79
N ALA A 909 2.45 -12.20 -36.02
CA ALA A 909 3.88 -11.99 -36.26
C ALA A 909 4.33 -10.57 -35.88
N ASP A 910 3.48 -9.57 -36.13
CA ASP A 910 3.74 -8.18 -35.75
C ASP A 910 3.74 -8.03 -34.22
N ALA A 911 2.80 -8.68 -33.54
CA ALA A 911 2.75 -8.71 -32.08
C ALA A 911 4.00 -9.35 -31.46
N VAL A 912 4.42 -10.54 -31.94
CA VAL A 912 5.64 -11.22 -31.48
C VAL A 912 6.86 -10.32 -31.68
N THR A 913 7.03 -9.77 -32.88
CA THR A 913 8.18 -8.90 -33.21
C THR A 913 8.21 -7.66 -32.32
N LEU A 914 7.06 -7.01 -32.13
CA LEU A 914 6.95 -5.82 -31.29
C LEU A 914 7.30 -6.14 -29.82
N LEU A 915 6.78 -7.23 -29.28
CA LEU A 915 7.02 -7.63 -27.89
C LEU A 915 8.46 -8.10 -27.65
N ALA A 916 9.05 -8.87 -28.57
CA ALA A 916 10.42 -9.37 -28.43
C ALA A 916 11.49 -8.27 -28.52
N ASN A 917 11.22 -7.19 -29.27
CA ASN A 917 12.17 -6.09 -29.46
C ASN A 917 12.10 -4.98 -28.39
N ASN A 918 11.26 -5.15 -27.36
CA ASN A 918 11.06 -4.15 -26.31
C ASN A 918 11.24 -4.75 -24.90
N THR A 919 11.57 -3.89 -23.93
CA THR A 919 11.70 -4.26 -22.51
C THR A 919 10.55 -3.66 -21.71
N PHE A 920 10.01 -4.44 -20.78
CA PHE A 920 8.84 -4.12 -19.99
C PHE A 920 9.20 -4.09 -18.50
N THR A 921 8.64 -3.12 -17.79
CA THR A 921 8.64 -3.11 -16.32
C THR A 921 7.26 -3.51 -15.85
N SER A 922 7.11 -4.75 -15.37
CA SER A 922 5.83 -5.27 -14.85
C SER A 922 5.60 -4.81 -13.41
N GLY A 923 4.35 -4.60 -13.02
CA GLY A 923 3.95 -4.49 -11.62
C GLY A 923 3.92 -5.81 -10.86
N GLU A 924 3.51 -5.74 -9.60
CA GLU A 924 3.22 -6.94 -8.80
C GLU A 924 2.04 -7.71 -9.42
N GLY A 925 2.27 -9.00 -9.73
CA GLY A 925 1.27 -9.88 -10.35
C GLY A 925 0.92 -9.54 -11.80
N GLU A 926 1.59 -8.59 -12.44
CA GLU A 926 1.31 -8.20 -13.83
C GLU A 926 2.09 -9.08 -14.82
N ASP A 927 1.37 -9.70 -15.75
CA ASP A 927 1.94 -10.55 -16.80
C ASP A 927 1.43 -10.21 -18.21
N ALA A 928 0.78 -9.05 -18.40
CA ALA A 928 0.05 -8.71 -19.63
C ALA A 928 0.91 -8.82 -20.91
N ALA A 929 2.16 -8.36 -20.88
CA ALA A 929 3.06 -8.46 -22.03
C ALA A 929 3.41 -9.92 -22.37
N LEU A 930 3.68 -10.75 -21.35
CA LEU A 930 3.91 -12.18 -21.50
C LEU A 930 2.65 -12.89 -22.00
N GLY A 931 1.48 -12.56 -21.45
CA GLY A 931 0.20 -13.11 -21.89
C GLY A 931 -0.11 -12.81 -23.37
N LEU A 932 0.18 -11.58 -23.83
CA LEU A 932 0.06 -11.20 -25.24
C LEU A 932 1.06 -11.93 -26.14
N TYR A 933 2.32 -12.06 -25.68
CA TYR A 933 3.37 -12.80 -26.38
C TYR A 933 2.96 -14.26 -26.61
N ARG A 934 2.46 -14.91 -25.56
CA ARG A 934 1.94 -16.28 -25.62
C ARG A 934 0.76 -16.41 -26.57
N LYS A 935 -0.25 -15.53 -26.45
CA LYS A 935 -1.41 -15.54 -27.36
C LYS A 935 -0.99 -15.38 -28.82
N ALA A 936 -0.01 -14.52 -29.11
CA ALA A 936 0.51 -14.33 -30.44
C ALA A 936 1.22 -15.58 -30.98
N HIS A 937 2.10 -16.20 -30.19
CA HIS A 937 2.75 -17.46 -30.56
C HIS A 937 1.75 -18.60 -30.78
N LEU A 938 0.75 -18.76 -29.91
CA LEU A 938 -0.32 -19.74 -30.11
C LEU A 938 -1.13 -19.49 -31.40
N GLY A 939 -1.37 -18.22 -31.74
CA GLY A 939 -1.99 -17.82 -33.00
C GLY A 939 -1.15 -18.20 -34.23
N LEU A 940 0.16 -17.95 -34.19
CA LEU A 940 1.10 -18.37 -35.24
C LEU A 940 1.16 -19.89 -35.36
N ALA A 941 1.23 -20.60 -34.24
CA ALA A 941 1.24 -22.06 -34.20
C ALA A 941 0.03 -22.63 -34.94
N ARG A 942 -1.17 -22.12 -34.64
CA ARG A 942 -2.43 -22.53 -35.31
C ARG A 942 -2.43 -22.21 -36.80
N ASN A 943 -1.92 -21.04 -37.20
CA ASN A 943 -1.80 -20.68 -38.62
C ASN A 943 -0.88 -21.66 -39.36
N TYR A 944 0.26 -22.03 -38.77
CA TYR A 944 1.16 -23.02 -39.35
C TYR A 944 0.55 -24.43 -39.37
N GLN A 945 -0.16 -24.85 -38.31
CA GLN A 945 -0.89 -26.12 -38.29
C GLN A 945 -1.89 -26.20 -39.46
N GLN A 946 -2.69 -25.15 -39.66
CA GLN A 946 -3.66 -25.08 -40.77
C GLN A 946 -2.99 -25.11 -42.14
N ALA A 947 -1.77 -24.58 -42.25
CA ALA A 947 -0.96 -24.59 -43.45
C ALA A 947 -0.11 -25.88 -43.63
N GLY A 948 -0.20 -26.86 -42.72
CA GLY A 948 0.62 -28.08 -42.74
C GLY A 948 2.10 -27.88 -42.35
N GLY A 949 2.45 -26.72 -41.80
CA GLY A 949 3.79 -26.34 -41.37
C GLY A 949 4.18 -26.86 -39.99
N HIS A 950 4.17 -28.19 -39.80
CA HIS A 950 4.33 -28.84 -38.49
C HIS A 950 5.56 -28.37 -37.69
N LEU A 951 6.74 -28.30 -38.30
CA LEU A 951 7.96 -27.87 -37.58
C LEU A 951 7.92 -26.42 -37.12
N LYS A 952 7.28 -25.53 -37.89
CA LYS A 952 7.09 -24.14 -37.48
C LYS A 952 6.05 -24.07 -36.36
N ALA A 953 4.93 -24.78 -36.49
CA ALA A 953 3.93 -24.87 -35.44
C ALA A 953 4.53 -25.36 -34.11
N ALA A 954 5.36 -26.40 -34.15
CA ALA A 954 6.07 -26.92 -32.98
C ALA A 954 6.96 -25.86 -32.31
N SER A 955 7.72 -25.10 -33.12
CA SER A 955 8.57 -24.01 -32.62
C SER A 955 7.75 -22.88 -31.98
N GLU A 956 6.59 -22.54 -32.53
CA GLU A 956 5.72 -21.49 -31.96
C GLU A 956 5.05 -21.96 -30.65
N PHE A 957 4.62 -23.23 -30.56
CA PHE A 957 4.15 -23.80 -29.28
C PHE A 957 5.25 -23.81 -28.23
N ALA A 958 6.49 -24.16 -28.61
CA ALA A 958 7.63 -24.10 -27.72
C ALA A 958 7.88 -22.68 -27.20
N ALA A 959 7.90 -21.68 -28.08
CA ALA A 959 8.10 -20.27 -27.73
C ALA A 959 7.02 -19.73 -26.77
N ALA A 960 5.77 -20.20 -26.91
CA ALA A 960 4.69 -19.83 -25.98
C ALA A 960 4.93 -20.29 -24.53
N THR A 961 5.89 -21.18 -24.27
CA THR A 961 6.24 -21.66 -22.91
C THR A 961 7.44 -20.93 -22.31
N GLU A 962 8.05 -20.01 -23.04
CA GLU A 962 9.23 -19.28 -22.59
C GLU A 962 8.85 -18.09 -21.69
N TYR A 963 9.81 -17.67 -20.86
CA TYR A 963 9.74 -16.45 -20.04
C TYR A 963 10.93 -15.54 -20.39
N PRO A 964 10.90 -14.86 -21.56
CA PRO A 964 11.96 -13.94 -21.90
C PRO A 964 12.12 -12.85 -20.82
N ARG A 965 13.36 -12.64 -20.37
CA ARG A 965 13.65 -11.71 -19.25
C ARG A 965 13.24 -10.27 -19.53
N ASN A 966 13.17 -9.86 -20.80
CA ASN A 966 12.71 -8.52 -21.19
C ASN A 966 11.25 -8.25 -20.80
N PHE A 967 10.43 -9.25 -20.45
CA PHE A 967 9.07 -9.03 -19.95
C PHE A 967 8.99 -8.65 -18.47
N GLY A 968 10.08 -8.76 -17.71
CA GLY A 968 10.08 -8.48 -16.27
C GLY A 968 9.22 -9.47 -15.47
N VAL A 969 8.97 -10.66 -16.01
CA VAL A 969 8.24 -11.75 -15.35
C VAL A 969 9.13 -12.98 -15.36
N GLY A 970 9.26 -13.66 -14.22
CA GLY A 970 10.02 -14.90 -14.14
C GLY A 970 9.13 -16.13 -14.21
N ARG A 971 9.75 -17.29 -14.46
CA ARG A 971 9.02 -18.56 -14.45
C ARG A 971 8.66 -18.91 -13.01
N PRO A 972 7.36 -18.93 -12.64
CA PRO A 972 6.99 -19.41 -11.33
C PRO A 972 7.29 -20.91 -11.24
N ALA A 973 7.59 -21.40 -10.04
CA ALA A 973 7.70 -22.83 -9.80
C ALA A 973 6.37 -23.58 -10.07
N MET A 974 5.26 -22.86 -10.17
CA MET A 974 3.89 -23.40 -10.16
C MET A 974 3.03 -22.80 -11.27
N GLN A 975 3.39 -23.06 -12.53
CA GLN A 975 2.54 -22.78 -13.69
C GLN A 975 2.64 -23.93 -14.68
N SER A 976 1.48 -24.47 -15.07
CA SER A 976 1.43 -25.55 -16.04
C SER A 976 1.60 -25.02 -17.45
N GLU A 977 2.48 -25.66 -18.22
CA GLU A 977 2.58 -25.53 -19.67
C GLU A 977 2.37 -26.89 -20.38
N ALA A 978 1.93 -27.94 -19.66
CA ALA A 978 1.68 -29.27 -20.21
C ALA A 978 0.85 -29.28 -21.51
N ARG A 979 -0.15 -28.40 -21.65
CA ARG A 979 -0.95 -28.28 -22.88
C ARG A 979 -0.08 -27.92 -24.07
N GLU A 980 0.73 -26.87 -23.92
CA GLU A 980 1.63 -26.37 -24.95
C GLU A 980 2.77 -27.36 -25.22
N TYR A 981 3.26 -28.06 -24.19
CA TYR A 981 4.25 -29.13 -24.35
C TYR A 981 3.72 -30.30 -25.19
N VAL A 982 2.51 -30.77 -24.92
CA VAL A 982 1.82 -31.79 -25.74
C VAL A 982 1.55 -31.25 -27.15
N ALA A 983 1.16 -29.98 -27.24
CA ALA A 983 1.13 -29.12 -28.41
C ALA A 983 2.33 -29.34 -29.35
N ALA A 984 3.48 -28.92 -28.86
CA ALA A 984 4.76 -28.96 -29.54
C ALA A 984 5.17 -30.41 -29.88
N ALA A 985 5.01 -31.34 -28.94
CA ALA A 985 5.43 -32.73 -29.12
C ALA A 985 4.72 -33.40 -30.30
N ARG A 986 3.39 -33.23 -30.41
CA ARG A 986 2.60 -33.75 -31.54
C ARG A 986 3.05 -33.18 -32.88
N GLU A 987 3.32 -31.88 -32.93
CA GLU A 987 3.78 -31.22 -34.16
C GLU A 987 5.20 -31.64 -34.54
N TYR A 988 6.10 -31.87 -33.58
CA TYR A 988 7.42 -32.45 -33.85
C TYR A 988 7.31 -33.89 -34.38
N ASP A 989 6.39 -34.71 -33.84
CA ASP A 989 6.13 -36.06 -34.35
C ASP A 989 5.63 -36.02 -35.81
N LEU A 990 4.62 -35.20 -36.09
CA LEU A 990 4.09 -35.00 -37.45
C LEU A 990 5.13 -34.42 -38.41
N GLY A 991 6.05 -33.60 -37.91
CA GLY A 991 7.17 -33.04 -38.66
C GLY A 991 8.39 -33.96 -38.80
N GLY A 992 8.33 -35.20 -38.28
CA GLY A 992 9.41 -36.19 -38.39
C GLY A 992 10.62 -35.94 -37.48
N ARG A 993 10.47 -35.18 -36.39
CA ARG A 993 11.53 -34.86 -35.42
C ARG A 993 11.31 -35.62 -34.11
N SER A 994 11.37 -36.95 -34.18
CA SER A 994 11.03 -37.85 -33.06
C SER A 994 11.84 -37.61 -31.78
N GLU A 995 13.13 -37.24 -31.88
CA GLU A 995 13.94 -36.93 -30.70
C GLU A 995 13.44 -35.68 -29.96
N GLU A 996 13.11 -34.62 -30.69
CA GLU A 996 12.55 -33.40 -30.09
C GLU A 996 11.16 -33.70 -29.50
N ALA A 997 10.31 -34.40 -30.25
CA ALA A 997 9.00 -34.81 -29.76
C ALA A 997 9.10 -35.56 -28.44
N GLN A 998 10.03 -36.52 -28.33
CA GLN A 998 10.26 -37.28 -27.09
C GLN A 998 10.65 -36.37 -25.92
N ARG A 999 11.48 -35.33 -26.14
CA ARG A 999 11.83 -34.38 -25.08
C ARG A 999 10.62 -33.59 -24.59
N TRP A 1000 9.75 -33.13 -25.49
CA TRP A 1000 8.53 -32.39 -25.12
C TRP A 1000 7.48 -33.28 -24.46
N TRP A 1001 7.31 -34.52 -24.94
CA TRP A 1001 6.49 -35.53 -24.26
C TRP A 1001 6.99 -35.80 -22.85
N GLN A 1002 8.30 -35.99 -22.68
CA GLN A 1002 8.94 -36.18 -21.38
C GLN A 1002 8.67 -34.98 -20.47
N ARG A 1003 8.85 -33.76 -20.98
CA ARG A 1003 8.62 -32.52 -20.23
C ARG A 1003 7.19 -32.42 -19.72
N ALA A 1004 6.19 -32.69 -20.56
CA ALA A 1004 4.78 -32.75 -20.14
C ALA A 1004 4.50 -33.86 -19.13
N ALA A 1005 5.14 -35.03 -19.28
CA ALA A 1005 4.94 -36.17 -18.40
C ALA A 1005 5.56 -35.99 -17.01
N THR A 1006 6.61 -35.17 -16.89
CA THR A 1006 7.33 -34.92 -15.61
C THR A 1006 7.11 -33.54 -15.03
N GLU A 1007 6.40 -32.64 -15.70
CA GLU A 1007 6.03 -31.36 -15.11
C GLU A 1007 5.22 -31.61 -13.82
N GLU A 1008 5.63 -30.94 -12.74
CA GLU A 1008 4.97 -30.97 -11.44
C GLU A 1008 4.27 -29.62 -11.23
N LEU A 1009 3.07 -29.65 -10.65
CA LEU A 1009 2.29 -28.44 -10.37
C LEU A 1009 2.15 -28.15 -8.86
N ASN A 1010 2.69 -29.01 -8.00
CA ASN A 1010 2.46 -28.95 -6.55
C ASN A 1010 3.52 -28.12 -5.83
N PRO A 1011 3.12 -27.03 -5.14
CA PRO A 1011 3.99 -26.34 -4.22
C PRO A 1011 4.29 -27.20 -2.99
N PRO A 1012 5.49 -27.06 -2.40
CA PRO A 1012 5.76 -27.54 -1.05
C PRO A 1012 4.79 -26.90 -0.02
N THR A 1013 4.33 -25.66 -0.26
CA THR A 1013 3.45 -24.87 0.63
C THR A 1013 1.96 -24.96 0.30
N GLN A 1014 1.55 -25.70 -0.75
CA GLN A 1014 0.17 -26.09 -1.04
C GLN A 1014 0.14 -27.51 -1.65
N PRO A 1015 0.43 -28.56 -0.87
CA PRO A 1015 0.57 -29.93 -1.37
C PRO A 1015 -0.72 -30.58 -1.89
N GLU A 1016 -1.83 -29.84 -1.94
CA GLU A 1016 -3.08 -30.32 -2.51
C GLU A 1016 -3.14 -29.96 -4.00
N GLU A 1017 -3.24 -30.98 -4.84
CA GLU A 1017 -3.16 -30.87 -6.30
C GLU A 1017 -4.31 -30.01 -6.87
N PRO A 1018 -4.05 -28.80 -7.40
CA PRO A 1018 -5.10 -27.94 -7.93
C PRO A 1018 -5.71 -28.55 -9.19
N TRP A 1019 -7.03 -28.49 -9.32
CA TRP A 1019 -7.70 -29.01 -10.51
C TRP A 1019 -7.45 -28.13 -11.73
N SER A 1020 -6.73 -28.66 -12.73
CA SER A 1020 -6.43 -27.93 -13.96
C SER A 1020 -6.26 -28.87 -15.16
N GLU A 1021 -6.20 -28.27 -16.36
CA GLU A 1021 -5.90 -28.98 -17.61
C GLU A 1021 -4.53 -29.69 -17.58
N HIS A 1022 -3.61 -29.25 -16.71
CA HIS A 1022 -2.28 -29.84 -16.52
C HIS A 1022 -2.32 -31.37 -16.46
N TYR A 1023 -3.16 -31.92 -15.57
CA TYR A 1023 -3.21 -33.36 -15.33
C TYR A 1023 -3.78 -34.14 -16.50
N PHE A 1024 -4.67 -33.53 -17.30
CA PHE A 1024 -5.16 -34.16 -18.51
C PHE A 1024 -4.04 -34.28 -19.54
N TYR A 1025 -3.31 -33.19 -19.80
CA TYR A 1025 -2.21 -33.20 -20.76
C TYR A 1025 -0.99 -34.00 -20.28
N LYS A 1026 -0.72 -34.01 -18.96
CA LYS A 1026 0.25 -34.91 -18.33
C LYS A 1026 -0.13 -36.37 -18.54
N ALA A 1027 -1.40 -36.74 -18.36
CA ALA A 1027 -1.89 -38.09 -18.62
C ALA A 1027 -1.75 -38.48 -20.11
N VAL A 1028 -2.07 -37.56 -21.02
CA VAL A 1028 -1.86 -37.76 -22.47
C VAL A 1028 -0.39 -38.03 -22.78
N ALA A 1029 0.53 -37.27 -22.18
CA ALA A 1029 1.96 -37.47 -22.35
C ALA A 1029 2.45 -38.80 -21.76
N LEU A 1030 2.04 -39.13 -20.53
CA LEU A 1030 2.36 -40.41 -19.89
C LEU A 1030 1.88 -41.61 -20.72
N GLU A 1031 0.68 -41.53 -21.27
CA GLU A 1031 0.11 -42.57 -22.13
C GLU A 1031 0.92 -42.73 -23.42
N HIS A 1032 1.29 -41.62 -24.06
CA HIS A 1032 2.15 -41.63 -25.25
C HIS A 1032 3.53 -42.27 -24.96
N MET A 1033 4.09 -41.99 -23.78
CA MET A 1033 5.36 -42.55 -23.33
C MET A 1033 5.28 -44.00 -22.81
N GLY A 1034 4.11 -44.65 -22.88
CA GLY A 1034 3.92 -46.02 -22.42
C GLY A 1034 3.73 -46.19 -20.91
N ARG A 1035 3.71 -45.10 -20.13
CA ARG A 1035 3.42 -45.07 -18.67
C ARG A 1035 1.92 -45.16 -18.39
N ARG A 1036 1.27 -46.19 -18.95
CA ARG A 1036 -0.19 -46.32 -19.01
C ARG A 1036 -0.89 -46.39 -17.64
N ALA A 1037 -0.24 -47.00 -16.64
CA ALA A 1037 -0.82 -47.11 -15.30
C ALA A 1037 -0.97 -45.73 -14.64
N GLU A 1038 0.05 -44.88 -14.77
CA GLU A 1038 0.08 -43.52 -14.23
C GLU A 1038 -0.90 -42.60 -14.97
N ALA A 1039 -0.92 -42.66 -16.31
CA ALA A 1039 -1.90 -41.94 -17.12
C ALA A 1039 -3.34 -42.32 -16.73
N ARG A 1040 -3.62 -43.62 -16.57
CA ARG A 1040 -4.94 -44.10 -16.17
C ARG A 1040 -5.35 -43.60 -14.79
N ALA A 1041 -4.43 -43.52 -13.84
CA ALA A 1041 -4.71 -42.98 -12.51
C ALA A 1041 -5.17 -41.51 -12.57
N LEU A 1042 -4.48 -40.69 -13.36
CA LEU A 1042 -4.87 -39.29 -13.58
C LEU A 1042 -6.22 -39.16 -14.30
N TYR A 1043 -6.47 -39.98 -15.33
CA TYR A 1043 -7.76 -39.96 -16.00
C TYR A 1043 -8.91 -40.40 -15.07
N GLU A 1044 -8.73 -41.43 -14.24
CA GLU A 1044 -9.76 -41.83 -13.27
C GLU A 1044 -9.99 -40.74 -12.22
N ARG A 1045 -8.93 -40.05 -11.77
CA ARG A 1045 -9.06 -38.87 -10.93
C ARG A 1045 -9.96 -37.81 -11.59
N LEU A 1046 -9.62 -37.37 -12.81
CA LEU A 1046 -10.39 -36.37 -13.57
C LEU A 1046 -11.83 -36.83 -13.88
N ALA A 1047 -12.05 -38.11 -14.15
CA ALA A 1047 -13.39 -38.64 -14.46
C ALA A 1047 -14.39 -38.50 -13.29
N ARG A 1048 -13.91 -38.51 -12.04
CA ARG A 1048 -14.74 -38.34 -10.84
C ARG A 1048 -15.42 -36.97 -10.77
N LEU A 1049 -14.86 -35.95 -11.43
CA LEU A 1049 -15.44 -34.60 -11.49
C LEU A 1049 -16.84 -34.54 -12.14
N ASN A 1050 -17.24 -35.59 -12.87
CA ASN A 1050 -18.57 -35.66 -13.46
C ASN A 1050 -19.68 -36.00 -12.44
N ASP A 1051 -19.31 -36.54 -11.27
CA ASP A 1051 -20.21 -36.91 -10.18
C ASP A 1051 -19.97 -36.02 -8.96
N GLU A 1052 -21.01 -35.32 -8.52
CA GLU A 1052 -20.88 -34.29 -7.49
C GLU A 1052 -20.53 -34.87 -6.11
N GLN A 1053 -21.08 -36.03 -5.76
CA GLN A 1053 -20.80 -36.65 -4.47
C GLN A 1053 -19.41 -37.26 -4.46
N GLN A 1054 -19.03 -38.00 -5.50
CA GLN A 1054 -17.67 -38.58 -5.59
C GLN A 1054 -16.58 -37.50 -5.62
N MET A 1055 -16.87 -36.38 -6.28
CA MET A 1055 -15.99 -35.22 -6.29
C MET A 1055 -15.83 -34.61 -4.90
N LEU A 1056 -16.95 -34.36 -4.18
CA LEU A 1056 -16.91 -33.79 -2.83
C LEU A 1056 -16.27 -34.75 -1.80
N ASP A 1057 -16.45 -36.06 -1.98
CA ASP A 1057 -15.89 -37.09 -1.09
C ASP A 1057 -14.38 -37.28 -1.30
N ALA A 1058 -13.91 -37.15 -2.55
CA ALA A 1058 -12.51 -37.40 -2.90
C ALA A 1058 -11.64 -36.14 -2.82
N GLU A 1059 -12.24 -34.95 -2.88
CA GLU A 1059 -11.49 -33.72 -3.14
C GLU A 1059 -11.92 -32.58 -2.21
N PRO A 1060 -10.99 -32.02 -1.43
CA PRO A 1060 -11.28 -30.90 -0.53
C PRO A 1060 -11.58 -29.59 -1.29
N TRP A 1061 -11.09 -29.44 -2.53
CA TRP A 1061 -11.19 -28.22 -3.35
C TRP A 1061 -11.55 -28.50 -4.81
N PRO A 1062 -12.76 -28.97 -5.11
CA PRO A 1062 -13.12 -29.33 -6.47
C PRO A 1062 -13.27 -28.11 -7.40
N PRO A 1063 -13.00 -28.27 -8.71
CA PRO A 1063 -13.15 -27.20 -9.68
C PRO A 1063 -14.65 -26.90 -9.86
N THR A 1064 -15.00 -25.61 -9.89
CA THR A 1064 -16.37 -25.15 -10.13
C THR A 1064 -16.58 -24.76 -11.59
N GLY A 1065 -17.82 -24.79 -12.06
CA GLY A 1065 -18.19 -24.30 -13.39
C GLY A 1065 -17.99 -25.32 -14.52
N ALA A 1066 -17.89 -24.84 -15.76
CA ALA A 1066 -17.84 -25.68 -16.96
C ALA A 1066 -16.60 -26.57 -17.02
N ILE A 1067 -15.44 -26.05 -16.58
CA ILE A 1067 -14.13 -26.72 -16.69
C ILE A 1067 -14.12 -28.10 -16.06
N ARG A 1068 -14.84 -28.32 -14.94
CA ARG A 1068 -14.94 -29.65 -14.31
C ARG A 1068 -15.47 -30.70 -15.27
N PHE A 1069 -16.50 -30.33 -16.05
CA PHE A 1069 -17.13 -31.22 -17.02
C PHE A 1069 -16.31 -31.37 -18.30
N VAL A 1070 -15.54 -30.35 -18.68
CA VAL A 1070 -14.57 -30.44 -19.78
C VAL A 1070 -13.52 -31.51 -19.44
N LEU A 1071 -12.88 -31.39 -18.28
CA LEU A 1071 -11.84 -32.32 -17.81
C LEU A 1071 -12.39 -33.73 -17.63
N ALA A 1072 -13.55 -33.87 -16.98
CA ALA A 1072 -14.18 -35.16 -16.77
C ALA A 1072 -14.55 -35.82 -18.10
N GLY A 1073 -15.12 -35.06 -19.04
CA GLY A 1073 -15.50 -35.55 -20.36
C GLY A 1073 -14.30 -36.02 -21.17
N ALA A 1074 -13.21 -35.24 -21.20
CA ALA A 1074 -11.98 -35.61 -21.87
C ALA A 1074 -11.35 -36.88 -21.27
N ALA A 1075 -11.30 -36.97 -19.94
CA ALA A 1075 -10.77 -38.15 -19.24
C ALA A 1075 -11.64 -39.41 -19.42
N LEU A 1076 -12.97 -39.28 -19.33
CA LEU A 1076 -13.92 -40.38 -19.59
C LEU A 1076 -13.78 -40.91 -21.02
N LYS A 1077 -13.50 -40.03 -21.99
CA LYS A 1077 -13.22 -40.45 -23.36
C LYS A 1077 -11.93 -41.29 -23.41
N ALA A 1078 -10.84 -40.81 -22.81
CA ALA A 1078 -9.57 -41.54 -22.75
C ALA A 1078 -9.70 -42.91 -22.05
N LEU A 1079 -10.57 -43.03 -21.04
CA LEU A 1079 -10.89 -44.28 -20.36
C LEU A 1079 -11.82 -45.22 -21.14
N GLY A 1080 -12.21 -44.88 -22.37
CA GLY A 1080 -13.11 -45.70 -23.19
C GLY A 1080 -14.58 -45.68 -22.70
N ARG A 1081 -15.03 -44.59 -22.08
CA ARG A 1081 -16.42 -44.39 -21.59
C ARG A 1081 -17.17 -43.32 -22.41
N PRO A 1082 -17.36 -43.50 -23.74
CA PRO A 1082 -17.77 -42.42 -24.65
C PRO A 1082 -19.18 -41.88 -24.40
N ALA A 1083 -20.12 -42.69 -23.91
CA ALA A 1083 -21.46 -42.23 -23.58
C ALA A 1083 -21.46 -41.23 -22.41
N LYS A 1084 -20.71 -41.53 -21.34
CA LYS A 1084 -20.54 -40.63 -20.18
C LYS A 1084 -19.75 -39.38 -20.57
N ALA A 1085 -18.71 -39.54 -21.40
CA ALA A 1085 -17.92 -38.43 -21.92
C ALA A 1085 -18.77 -37.42 -22.70
N ARG A 1086 -19.66 -37.90 -23.58
CA ARG A 1086 -20.57 -37.03 -24.36
C ARG A 1086 -21.45 -36.18 -23.45
N VAL A 1087 -22.08 -36.79 -22.45
CA VAL A 1087 -22.96 -36.09 -21.49
C VAL A 1087 -22.20 -35.00 -20.73
N ALA A 1088 -20.98 -35.31 -20.26
CA ALA A 1088 -20.14 -34.33 -19.58
C ALA A 1088 -19.77 -33.15 -20.49
N LEU A 1089 -19.29 -33.41 -21.71
CA LEU A 1089 -18.89 -32.36 -22.65
C LEU A 1089 -20.06 -31.50 -23.13
N GLU A 1090 -21.24 -32.08 -23.35
CA GLU A 1090 -22.46 -31.33 -23.68
C GLU A 1090 -22.91 -30.45 -22.50
N ARG A 1091 -22.79 -30.95 -21.26
CA ARG A 1091 -23.03 -30.15 -20.06
C ARG A 1091 -22.04 -29.00 -19.94
N ALA A 1092 -20.76 -29.25 -20.23
CA ALA A 1092 -19.75 -28.20 -20.27
C ALA A 1092 -20.11 -27.12 -21.30
N LEU A 1093 -20.48 -27.48 -22.52
CA LEU A 1093 -20.86 -26.53 -23.58
C LEU A 1093 -22.18 -25.79 -23.30
N LYS A 1094 -23.08 -26.38 -22.50
CA LYS A 1094 -24.27 -25.67 -22.02
C LYS A 1094 -23.90 -24.56 -21.04
N MET A 1095 -22.83 -24.75 -20.26
CA MET A 1095 -22.34 -23.78 -19.27
C MET A 1095 -21.37 -22.77 -19.88
N ASP A 1096 -20.52 -23.22 -20.81
CA ASP A 1096 -19.55 -22.43 -21.55
C ASP A 1096 -19.56 -22.86 -23.03
N PRO A 1097 -20.41 -22.21 -23.86
CA PRO A 1097 -20.53 -22.54 -25.27
C PRO A 1097 -19.23 -22.43 -26.05
N GLU A 1098 -18.29 -21.56 -25.63
CA GLU A 1098 -17.05 -21.23 -26.34
C GLU A 1098 -15.87 -22.14 -26.00
N SER A 1099 -16.04 -23.12 -25.11
CA SER A 1099 -14.98 -24.06 -24.72
C SER A 1099 -14.40 -24.83 -25.92
N GLU A 1100 -13.22 -24.43 -26.40
CA GLU A 1100 -12.49 -25.07 -27.50
C GLU A 1100 -12.19 -26.55 -27.21
N LEU A 1101 -11.76 -26.86 -25.97
CA LEU A 1101 -11.46 -28.22 -25.55
C LEU A 1101 -12.74 -29.06 -25.56
N ALA A 1102 -13.86 -28.57 -25.06
CA ALA A 1102 -15.10 -29.33 -25.10
C ALA A 1102 -15.60 -29.59 -26.55
N ARG A 1103 -15.55 -28.56 -27.41
CA ARG A 1103 -15.91 -28.69 -28.84
C ARG A 1103 -15.03 -29.71 -29.56
N SER A 1104 -13.71 -29.64 -29.39
CA SER A 1104 -12.75 -30.55 -30.02
C SER A 1104 -12.93 -31.99 -29.54
N GLN A 1105 -13.01 -32.20 -28.23
CA GLN A 1105 -13.20 -33.54 -27.65
C GLN A 1105 -14.53 -34.17 -28.10
N LEU A 1106 -15.59 -33.37 -28.24
CA LEU A 1106 -16.89 -33.82 -28.73
C LEU A 1106 -16.89 -34.12 -30.24
N ALA A 1107 -16.16 -33.35 -31.03
CA ALA A 1107 -15.98 -33.60 -32.47
C ALA A 1107 -15.26 -34.94 -32.72
N GLU A 1108 -14.21 -35.24 -31.96
CA GLU A 1108 -13.50 -36.53 -32.04
C GLU A 1108 -14.42 -37.73 -31.71
N LEU A 1109 -15.30 -37.60 -30.70
CA LEU A 1109 -16.30 -38.63 -30.38
C LEU A 1109 -17.30 -38.86 -31.52
N LYS A 1110 -17.65 -37.81 -32.27
CA LYS A 1110 -18.53 -37.90 -33.45
C LYS A 1110 -17.80 -38.54 -34.63
N ALA A 1111 -16.53 -38.22 -34.85
CA ALA A 1111 -15.71 -38.80 -35.92
C ALA A 1111 -15.48 -40.32 -35.72
N GLY A 1112 -15.19 -40.76 -34.49
CA GLY A 1112 -15.05 -42.18 -34.16
C GLY A 1112 -16.32 -43.02 -34.38
N SER A 1113 -17.50 -42.41 -34.30
CA SER A 1113 -18.78 -43.10 -34.57
C SER A 1113 -19.06 -43.34 -36.06
N ARG A 1114 -18.38 -42.64 -36.98
CA ARG A 1114 -18.54 -42.81 -38.44
C ARG A 1114 -17.62 -43.89 -39.03
N ILE A 1115 -16.56 -44.30 -38.34
CA ILE A 1115 -15.64 -45.36 -38.81
C ILE A 1115 -16.21 -46.76 -38.48
N ALA A 1116 -17.08 -46.88 -37.48
CA ALA A 1116 -17.68 -48.16 -37.09
C ALA A 1116 -18.82 -48.66 -38.02
N THR A 1117 -19.23 -47.90 -39.04
CA THR A 1117 -20.34 -48.28 -39.95
C THR A 1117 -19.90 -48.59 -41.38
N GLY A 1118 -18.60 -48.71 -41.66
CA GLY A 1118 -18.08 -48.93 -43.01
C GLY A 1118 -17.07 -50.06 -43.13
N ARG A 1119 -17.51 -51.33 -43.04
CA ARG A 1119 -16.92 -52.49 -43.75
C ARG A 1119 -17.64 -53.81 -43.39
N THR A 1120 -18.55 -54.26 -44.25
CA THR A 1120 -18.72 -55.67 -44.67
C THR A 1120 -19.51 -55.72 -45.98
N GLY A 1121 -18.90 -56.30 -47.03
CA GLY A 1121 -19.48 -56.62 -48.33
C GLY A 1121 -18.64 -56.02 -49.46
N GLY A 1122 -18.02 -56.75 -50.39
CA GLY A 1122 -17.90 -58.18 -50.66
C GLY A 1122 -17.12 -58.32 -51.98
N LEU A 1123 -16.30 -59.38 -52.09
CA LEU A 1123 -15.38 -59.77 -53.17
C LEU A 1123 -14.11 -58.92 -53.38
#